data_AF-A0A9D8FAE5-F1
#
_entry.id   AF-A0A9D8FAE5-F1
#
_cell.length_a   1.000
_cell.length_b   1.000
_cell.length_c   1.000
_cell.angle_alpha   90.00
_cell.angle_beta   90.00
_cell.angle_gamma   90.00
#
_symmetry.space_group_name_H-M   'P 1'
#
loop_
_entity.id
_entity.type
_entity.pdbx_description
1 polymer ?
#
loop_
_entity_poly.entity_id
_entity_poly.type
_entity_poly.pdbx_seq_one_letter_code
_entity_poly.pdbx_strand_id
1 'polypeptide(L)'
;MEVYEISGLKRQERRAPATGGSIVAGIVMVIVPFSALSWFATCSTLGNPTAEEPLKWLIAKDDEPEVDNRMNDDGDALRPRRDEKTGPFARATMNSNRASILPRLLRQLLRAEWLGVFLLSWSVTWAQATTSESTNPWFSEDETQQEKSLTPASIGGPFKRIRSARMKDKVDNAAGIFPFNSGKRARLNFFKGADFEAILTQVEHREGQWSATGQVQDVEGSLVLMSGSGNIVAGSVAVPGAGRFRFEGEAGGRVRLFELSDAVPRCGTCDRLPTGENPALRNGFTRQSLSPVLEPLTQQVAVVDLMIVYTVAAKQGAGGEEAIRVLGQLAVAEANAVYQNSRALTRLRLVDQREVAYEESSSFSTNLARLRLPDDGFLDEVHGWRQTNQADLVCLITEGGDIGFGGLASLMQEAKPESRTLGFSVVRRQNAVGDYVFVHEITHNFGCQHDRESSSGSDGLLIPGVFEYSFGRRFSAEGMIYRTVMAYPPGEVVPFLSTPAILFRGVPLGIPDTDLMSGADNVKTVNTTAPIVSAYFGEAVLSTVPSLAWRSPADGLVLSFGQKLKVEIEASDPDGSIERVEIYDGKTLAHVVSRPPSSVVSVELELAHPGAHEVFARAVDRVGADSGLVKRTIVVRPANDDFSKRTRLTGEGFSTRTSTAGSTRELGEPIHAGNQGAGSIWFEWTSPKSGTVKLTSEGDRHTEILDVYTGTILGSLFRPTRSVRFDATRRLCTVIWDVVAGQTYILAADGLPGTGESFSLSLEYHEPPVNDAFANRRKVEGESWTLSGSNEFASGEPGEPKHAGFSGGKSVWFDWEAPKSGSVLITCTGANVTWLVEAYLGTNLTSLTLAPGRFVSIDQERDVSSVVFNAEAGRRYALALDGSLGLSGNYEISLVYPPPPSNDAFAQSRLIGGTNVAFMDNSFAATSEPGEPLHAGTSSAKSLWYRWTAPVTGPVKILMTGQGFSVLPDAYQGEHLLGLRTVNRGIKVVPGTSSELTFQAVLGETYHIAADGFGGKGGEFSFSLVTSNQPAQLFGRATLGSTTTEFRFQISGSPGQRYAVESSTDLVSWAHVKSGSIGSEPEVFQDMVLSGKGMKFYRVLPLP
;
A
#
# COMPACT_ATOMS: atom_id res chain seq x y z
N MET A 1 0.90 -38.26 -3.92
CA MET A 1 0.53 -39.66 -3.62
C MET A 1 -0.73 -39.63 -2.75
N GLU A 2 -1.52 -40.69 -2.78
CA GLU A 2 -2.88 -40.72 -2.25
C GLU A 2 -2.98 -41.06 -0.75
N VAL A 3 -4.07 -40.59 -0.14
CA VAL A 3 -4.87 -41.26 0.92
C VAL A 3 -4.15 -41.77 2.17
N TYR A 4 -4.50 -41.20 3.34
CA TYR A 4 -5.34 -41.94 4.28
C TYR A 4 -6.12 -41.01 5.24
N GLU A 5 -7.41 -41.33 5.43
CA GLU A 5 -8.34 -40.71 6.37
C GLU A 5 -8.87 -41.80 7.31
N ILE A 6 -8.79 -41.63 8.63
CA ILE A 6 -9.54 -42.42 9.62
C ILE A 6 -10.00 -41.53 10.79
N SER A 7 -11.29 -41.63 11.12
CA SER A 7 -12.00 -40.90 12.18
C SER A 7 -12.10 -41.66 13.52
N GLY A 8 -12.17 -40.93 14.65
CA GLY A 8 -12.63 -41.46 15.95
C GLY A 8 -12.63 -40.35 17.03
N LEU A 9 -13.74 -39.92 17.65
CA LEU A 9 -14.66 -40.62 18.59
C LEU A 9 -13.97 -41.01 19.92
N LYS A 10 -14.49 -40.73 21.14
CA LYS A 10 -15.65 -39.92 21.61
C LYS A 10 -15.63 -39.84 23.16
N ARG A 11 -16.17 -38.76 23.77
CA ARG A 11 -16.74 -38.72 25.17
C ARG A 11 -15.76 -39.00 26.36
N GLN A 12 -16.07 -38.79 27.66
CA GLN A 12 -17.26 -38.18 28.29
C GLN A 12 -16.96 -37.36 29.58
N GLU A 13 -17.86 -36.42 29.86
CA GLU A 13 -18.19 -35.65 31.08
C GLU A 13 -17.80 -36.23 32.47
N ARG A 14 -17.42 -35.35 33.44
CA ARG A 14 -18.28 -35.01 34.61
C ARG A 14 -17.76 -33.90 35.58
N ARG A 15 -18.59 -32.84 35.67
CA ARG A 15 -18.89 -31.87 36.75
C ARG A 15 -18.24 -31.99 38.17
N ALA A 16 -17.69 -30.85 38.64
CA ALA A 16 -18.11 -30.02 39.81
C ALA A 16 -18.14 -30.61 41.25
N PRO A 17 -17.96 -29.83 42.36
CA PRO A 17 -18.35 -28.41 42.52
C PRO A 17 -17.37 -27.45 43.28
N ALA A 18 -17.92 -26.26 43.61
CA ALA A 18 -17.36 -25.04 44.22
C ALA A 18 -16.61 -25.21 45.58
N THR A 19 -15.89 -24.24 46.16
CA THR A 19 -16.29 -22.83 46.43
C THR A 19 -15.16 -21.78 46.61
N GLY A 20 -15.39 -20.56 46.09
CA GLY A 20 -15.08 -19.26 46.73
C GLY A 20 -13.64 -18.68 46.62
N GLY A 21 -13.52 -17.40 46.22
CA GLY A 21 -12.28 -16.61 46.43
C GLY A 21 -11.93 -15.54 45.39
N SER A 22 -12.49 -14.33 45.50
CA SER A 22 -11.92 -13.08 44.97
C SER A 22 -10.74 -12.61 45.84
N ILE A 23 -9.70 -11.86 45.43
CA ILE A 23 -9.17 -11.30 44.15
C ILE A 23 -7.66 -11.12 44.36
N VAL A 24 -6.79 -11.42 43.37
CA VAL A 24 -5.48 -10.76 43.17
C VAL A 24 -5.17 -10.73 41.66
N ALA A 25 -4.60 -9.64 41.15
CA ALA A 25 -4.19 -9.53 39.75
C ALA A 25 -2.79 -10.12 39.51
N GLY A 26 -2.58 -10.75 38.35
CA GLY A 26 -1.28 -11.26 37.91
C GLY A 26 -1.12 -11.10 36.40
N ILE A 27 -0.26 -10.17 35.98
CA ILE A 27 0.09 -9.98 34.57
C ILE A 27 1.14 -11.02 34.19
N VAL A 28 0.86 -11.80 33.14
CA VAL A 28 1.84 -12.67 32.49
C VAL A 28 1.82 -12.39 31.00
N MET A 29 2.82 -11.67 30.51
CA MET A 29 3.11 -11.63 29.07
C MET A 29 3.75 -12.96 28.67
N VAL A 30 3.21 -13.60 27.64
CA VAL A 30 3.89 -14.71 26.96
C VAL A 30 4.29 -14.21 25.57
N ILE A 31 5.60 -14.05 25.37
CA ILE A 31 6.17 -13.73 24.07
C ILE A 31 6.21 -15.02 23.25
N VAL A 32 5.63 -15.00 22.05
CA VAL A 32 5.73 -16.09 21.07
C VAL A 32 6.42 -15.55 19.82
N PRO A 33 7.64 -16.00 19.47
CA PRO A 33 8.30 -15.56 18.26
C PRO A 33 7.68 -16.23 17.02
N PHE A 34 7.30 -15.44 16.03
CA PHE A 34 6.94 -15.95 14.70
C PHE A 34 8.21 -16.15 13.85
N SER A 35 8.32 -17.30 13.20
CA SER A 35 9.30 -17.54 12.15
C SER A 35 8.77 -18.57 11.14
N ALA A 36 9.34 -18.53 9.93
CA ALA A 36 9.06 -19.40 8.79
C ALA A 36 7.60 -19.43 8.26
N LEU A 37 7.39 -18.78 7.11
CA LEU A 37 7.01 -19.50 5.90
C LEU A 37 7.34 -18.67 4.64
N SER A 38 7.74 -19.34 3.57
CA SER A 38 8.25 -18.73 2.34
C SER A 38 7.80 -19.53 1.12
N TRP A 39 7.52 -18.83 0.02
CA TRP A 39 7.33 -19.35 -1.36
C TRP A 39 6.12 -20.27 -1.61
N PHE A 40 5.18 -19.79 -2.45
CA PHE A 40 4.92 -20.40 -3.77
C PHE A 40 3.98 -19.53 -4.63
N ALA A 41 4.48 -18.99 -5.74
CA ALA A 41 3.69 -18.52 -6.88
C ALA A 41 4.61 -18.27 -8.10
N THR A 42 4.23 -18.73 -9.29
CA THR A 42 4.91 -18.44 -10.57
C THR A 42 3.90 -18.56 -11.73
N CYS A 43 4.28 -18.04 -12.91
CA CYS A 43 3.45 -17.88 -14.12
C CYS A 43 2.41 -16.73 -14.06
N SER A 44 2.18 -15.95 -15.13
CA SER A 44 2.82 -15.95 -16.47
C SER A 44 2.52 -14.66 -17.27
N THR A 45 3.33 -14.42 -18.33
CA THR A 45 3.09 -13.49 -19.47
C THR A 45 3.03 -11.98 -19.15
N LEU A 46 3.43 -11.04 -20.02
CA LEU A 46 3.96 -11.07 -21.40
C LEU A 46 4.77 -9.77 -21.67
N GLY A 47 5.65 -9.75 -22.69
CA GLY A 47 6.13 -8.52 -23.33
C GLY A 47 7.58 -8.09 -23.03
N ASN A 48 8.48 -8.39 -23.96
CA ASN A 48 9.82 -7.78 -24.10
C ASN A 48 9.82 -6.95 -25.40
N PRO A 49 10.49 -5.79 -25.46
CA PRO A 49 11.59 -5.70 -26.43
C PRO A 49 12.79 -4.82 -26.00
N THR A 50 13.95 -5.48 -25.84
CA THR A 50 15.25 -5.15 -26.44
C THR A 50 15.51 -3.71 -26.92
N ALA A 51 16.51 -3.06 -26.32
CA ALA A 51 17.47 -2.19 -27.01
C ALA A 51 18.81 -2.17 -26.24
N GLU A 52 19.92 -2.40 -26.94
CA GLU A 52 21.29 -2.28 -26.41
C GLU A 52 21.97 -1.05 -27.01
N GLU A 53 22.75 -0.31 -26.21
CA GLU A 53 24.12 0.20 -26.50
C GLU A 53 24.52 1.31 -25.49
N PRO A 54 25.82 1.43 -25.11
CA PRO A 54 26.28 2.37 -24.10
C PRO A 54 26.99 3.61 -24.69
N LEU A 55 26.83 4.78 -24.06
CA LEU A 55 27.63 5.97 -24.36
C LEU A 55 28.69 6.26 -23.29
N LYS A 56 29.93 6.45 -23.75
CA LYS A 56 31.13 6.65 -22.94
C LYS A 56 31.46 8.14 -22.80
N TRP A 57 32.01 8.49 -21.64
CA TRP A 57 33.09 9.47 -21.43
C TRP A 57 33.20 10.68 -22.38
N LEU A 58 33.18 11.87 -21.79
CA LEU A 58 34.39 12.71 -21.89
C LEU A 58 34.60 13.56 -20.62
N ILE A 59 35.85 13.59 -20.16
CA ILE A 59 36.35 14.62 -19.25
C ILE A 59 37.09 15.64 -20.12
N ALA A 60 36.73 16.91 -20.02
CA ALA A 60 37.54 18.04 -20.46
C ALA A 60 37.79 18.94 -19.25
N LYS A 61 38.99 19.50 -19.14
CA LYS A 61 39.50 20.17 -17.95
C LYS A 61 40.41 21.31 -18.40
N ASP A 62 40.35 22.42 -17.66
CA ASP A 62 41.20 23.63 -17.77
C ASP A 62 41.07 24.42 -19.09
N ASP A 63 40.65 25.68 -19.00
CA ASP A 63 41.57 26.83 -19.14
C ASP A 63 40.80 28.18 -19.07
N GLU A 64 41.07 28.93 -18.00
CA GLU A 64 41.06 30.41 -17.95
C GLU A 64 42.54 30.86 -18.04
N PRO A 65 42.93 32.12 -18.34
CA PRO A 65 42.22 33.37 -18.00
C PRO A 65 42.34 34.51 -19.07
N GLU A 66 42.14 35.76 -18.62
CA GLU A 66 42.68 37.02 -19.17
C GLU A 66 42.09 37.64 -20.46
N VAL A 67 42.06 38.98 -20.67
CA VAL A 67 41.88 40.13 -19.75
C VAL A 67 41.59 41.43 -20.55
N ASP A 68 41.06 42.45 -19.86
CA ASP A 68 41.09 43.90 -20.17
C ASP A 68 40.10 44.60 -21.16
N ASN A 69 39.40 45.59 -20.59
CA ASN A 69 39.32 47.02 -21.02
C ASN A 69 38.77 47.48 -22.39
N ARG A 70 37.65 48.24 -22.37
CA ARG A 70 37.66 49.73 -22.30
C ARG A 70 36.27 50.40 -22.46
N MET A 71 36.07 51.50 -21.70
CA MET A 71 35.37 52.77 -22.06
C MET A 71 33.88 52.71 -22.49
N ASN A 72 33.02 53.73 -22.34
CA ASN A 72 32.89 55.00 -21.55
C ASN A 72 31.38 55.43 -21.71
N ASP A 73 30.79 56.50 -21.15
CA ASP A 73 31.21 57.68 -20.36
C ASP A 73 29.99 58.23 -19.55
N ASP A 74 30.13 59.41 -18.93
CA ASP A 74 29.08 60.40 -18.55
C ASP A 74 27.99 60.06 -17.49
N GLY A 75 27.77 61.00 -16.53
CA GLY A 75 26.63 60.98 -15.60
C GLY A 75 26.79 61.76 -14.27
N ASP A 76 26.59 63.09 -14.32
CA ASP A 76 26.52 64.05 -13.18
C ASP A 76 25.63 63.65 -11.97
N ALA A 77 25.76 64.20 -10.73
CA ALA A 77 26.81 64.97 -10.05
C ALA A 77 26.47 65.22 -8.55
N LEU A 78 27.41 65.85 -7.82
CA LEU A 78 27.25 66.62 -6.56
C LEU A 78 26.89 65.91 -5.22
N ARG A 79 27.75 66.20 -4.21
CA ARG A 79 27.53 66.10 -2.74
C ARG A 79 27.48 67.55 -2.14
N PRO A 80 27.56 67.77 -0.82
CA PRO A 80 26.70 67.40 0.32
C PRO A 80 26.27 68.65 1.16
N ARG A 81 25.57 68.48 2.31
CA ARG A 81 25.54 69.29 3.59
C ARG A 81 24.14 69.25 4.28
N ARG A 82 23.89 69.59 5.56
CA ARG A 82 24.64 69.56 6.86
C ARG A 82 23.71 70.13 7.97
N ASP A 83 23.91 69.79 9.25
CA ASP A 83 23.39 70.49 10.47
C ASP A 83 21.82 70.49 10.65
N GLU A 84 21.16 70.72 11.81
CA GLU A 84 21.49 70.77 13.26
C GLU A 84 20.20 70.77 14.14
N LYS A 85 20.31 70.52 15.47
CA LYS A 85 19.40 70.97 16.57
C LYS A 85 17.96 70.36 16.59
N THR A 86 17.17 70.33 17.68
CA THR A 86 17.29 70.83 19.08
C THR A 86 16.47 69.95 20.06
N GLY A 87 16.76 69.98 21.36
CA GLY A 87 15.83 69.56 22.45
C GLY A 87 15.39 70.76 23.31
N PRO A 88 14.37 70.63 24.20
CA PRO A 88 14.67 70.75 25.65
C PRO A 88 13.73 70.01 26.65
N PHE A 89 14.26 69.68 27.85
CA PHE A 89 13.67 69.72 29.23
C PHE A 89 12.21 69.23 29.55
N ALA A 90 11.87 68.67 30.73
CA ALA A 90 12.55 68.46 32.02
C ALA A 90 11.90 67.35 32.90
N ARG A 91 12.65 66.81 33.88
CA ARG A 91 12.28 66.33 35.26
C ARG A 91 11.09 65.34 35.47
N ALA A 92 10.92 64.59 36.58
CA ALA A 92 11.74 64.00 37.66
C ALA A 92 10.74 63.30 38.67
N THR A 93 11.04 62.48 39.70
CA THR A 93 12.26 61.93 40.34
C THR A 93 11.88 60.71 41.21
N MET A 94 12.80 59.75 41.45
CA MET A 94 12.80 58.79 42.60
C MET A 94 11.65 57.75 42.68
N ASN A 95 11.72 56.62 43.39
CA ASN A 95 12.74 55.93 44.22
C ASN A 95 12.62 54.39 43.93
N SER A 96 13.64 53.53 44.00
CA SER A 96 14.38 53.01 45.18
C SER A 96 13.47 52.33 46.25
N ASN A 97 13.81 51.19 46.87
CA ASN A 97 15.08 50.45 46.92
C ASN A 97 14.89 48.96 47.32
N ARG A 98 16.00 48.20 47.30
CA ARG A 98 16.43 47.01 48.10
C ARG A 98 15.50 46.43 49.20
N ALA A 99 15.64 45.20 49.70
CA ALA A 99 16.31 43.93 49.31
C ALA A 99 16.16 42.95 50.51
N SER A 100 16.38 41.65 50.31
CA SER A 100 16.78 40.61 51.30
C SER A 100 16.66 40.87 52.82
N ILE A 101 16.02 39.95 53.58
CA ILE A 101 16.60 39.20 54.72
C ILE A 101 15.60 38.17 55.29
N LEU A 102 15.97 36.89 55.25
CA LEU A 102 15.49 35.78 56.08
C LEU A 102 16.30 35.82 57.41
N PRO A 103 15.92 35.23 58.60
CA PRO A 103 15.37 33.85 58.69
C PRO A 103 14.57 33.40 59.96
N ARG A 104 14.04 32.15 59.92
CA ARG A 104 14.07 31.09 61.01
C ARG A 104 13.33 31.30 62.36
N LEU A 105 13.13 30.26 63.22
CA LEU A 105 13.32 28.78 63.11
C LEU A 105 11.95 28.07 62.88
N LEU A 106 11.38 27.06 63.59
CA LEU A 106 11.68 26.10 64.69
C LEU A 106 10.54 25.02 64.66
N ARG A 107 10.64 23.68 64.82
CA ARG A 107 11.66 22.61 64.96
C ARG A 107 11.11 21.32 64.27
N GLN A 108 11.88 20.37 63.73
CA GLN A 108 12.56 19.18 64.32
C GLN A 108 11.64 18.22 65.11
N LEU A 109 11.76 16.89 65.04
CA LEU A 109 12.85 15.93 64.65
C LEU A 109 12.24 14.81 63.75
N LEU A 110 12.89 13.90 63.00
CA LEU A 110 14.23 13.57 62.40
C LEU A 110 13.95 12.44 61.34
N ARG A 111 14.83 11.82 60.53
CA ARG A 111 16.31 11.75 60.36
C ARG A 111 16.67 11.30 58.91
N ALA A 112 17.91 11.55 58.48
CA ALA A 112 18.87 10.71 57.73
C ALA A 112 18.43 9.33 57.16
N GLU A 113 18.89 8.84 55.98
CA GLU A 113 19.75 9.31 54.84
C GLU A 113 19.79 8.15 53.77
N TRP A 114 20.60 8.00 52.69
CA TRP A 114 21.79 8.63 52.05
C TRP A 114 21.80 8.25 50.52
N LEU A 115 21.99 9.21 49.58
CA LEU A 115 22.32 9.05 48.11
C LEU A 115 21.44 8.16 47.16
N GLY A 116 21.24 8.48 45.86
CA GLY A 116 21.54 9.67 45.04
C GLY A 116 21.33 9.49 43.51
N VAL A 117 21.50 10.58 42.73
CA VAL A 117 21.70 10.66 41.23
C VAL A 117 20.46 10.66 40.27
N PHE A 118 20.21 11.84 39.66
CA PHE A 118 19.66 12.18 38.33
C PHE A 118 18.40 11.49 37.72
N LEU A 119 17.35 12.28 37.43
CA LEU A 119 17.10 12.89 36.10
C LEU A 119 15.99 13.97 36.15
N LEU A 120 15.85 14.81 35.10
CA LEU A 120 14.96 15.98 35.11
C LEU A 120 14.44 16.39 33.71
N SER A 121 13.13 16.23 33.47
CA SER A 121 12.28 16.96 32.47
C SER A 121 10.84 16.46 32.69
N TRP A 122 9.77 17.26 32.82
CA TRP A 122 9.32 18.49 32.14
C TRP A 122 8.82 18.29 30.70
N SER A 123 7.87 17.37 30.54
CA SER A 123 6.98 17.29 29.37
C SER A 123 5.93 18.41 29.41
N VAL A 124 6.22 19.55 28.78
CA VAL A 124 5.22 20.60 28.48
C VAL A 124 4.56 20.26 27.15
N THR A 125 3.52 19.41 27.19
CA THR A 125 2.66 19.17 26.03
C THR A 125 1.81 20.41 25.74
N TRP A 126 2.22 21.19 24.75
CA TRP A 126 1.31 22.13 24.09
C TRP A 126 0.24 21.35 23.35
N ALA A 127 -0.90 21.14 24.01
CA ALA A 127 -2.12 20.76 23.33
C ALA A 127 -2.55 21.95 22.44
N GLN A 128 -2.20 21.89 21.16
CA GLN A 128 -2.95 22.65 20.17
C GLN A 128 -4.38 22.10 20.17
N ALA A 129 -5.28 22.83 20.82
CA ALA A 129 -6.69 22.52 20.84
C ALA A 129 -7.30 22.84 19.47
N THR A 130 -7.08 21.96 18.49
CA THR A 130 -8.13 21.69 17.50
C THR A 130 -9.37 21.32 18.31
N THR A 131 -10.41 22.15 18.26
CA THR A 131 -11.66 21.89 18.97
C THR A 131 -12.35 20.70 18.33
N SER A 132 -12.09 19.51 18.87
CA SER A 132 -12.88 18.31 18.59
C SER A 132 -14.26 18.47 19.18
N GLU A 133 -15.17 19.09 18.40
CA GLU A 133 -16.60 19.04 18.72
C GLU A 133 -17.01 17.57 18.90
N SER A 134 -17.77 17.32 19.96
CA SER A 134 -17.67 16.04 20.68
C SER A 134 -18.19 14.83 19.88
N THR A 135 -17.30 13.92 19.51
CA THR A 135 -17.60 12.60 18.92
C THR A 135 -18.14 11.59 19.95
N ASN A 136 -18.93 12.06 20.92
CA ASN A 136 -19.58 11.21 21.91
C ASN A 136 -20.61 10.30 21.21
N PRO A 137 -20.65 8.99 21.51
CA PRO A 137 -21.66 8.09 20.97
C PRO A 137 -23.06 8.50 21.44
N TRP A 138 -23.98 8.67 20.49
CA TRP A 138 -25.30 9.25 20.74
C TRP A 138 -26.22 8.33 21.56
N PHE A 139 -26.04 7.01 21.43
CA PHE A 139 -26.81 6.00 22.15
C PHE A 139 -26.02 5.42 23.33
N SER A 140 -26.72 5.16 24.44
CA SER A 140 -26.12 4.57 25.63
C SER A 140 -25.57 3.18 25.38
N GLU A 141 -24.36 2.92 25.87
CA GLU A 141 -23.92 1.57 26.19
C GLU A 141 -24.66 1.16 27.47
N ASP A 142 -25.70 0.34 27.31
CA ASP A 142 -26.46 -0.25 28.41
C ASP A 142 -26.27 -1.76 28.35
N GLU A 143 -25.36 -2.27 29.18
CA GLU A 143 -24.96 -3.69 29.21
C GLU A 143 -26.09 -4.61 29.70
N THR A 144 -27.22 -4.05 30.17
CA THR A 144 -28.30 -4.82 30.82
C THR A 144 -29.35 -5.40 29.86
N GLN A 145 -29.25 -5.12 28.55
CA GLN A 145 -30.15 -5.65 27.51
C GLN A 145 -29.35 -6.33 26.40
N GLN A 146 -29.50 -7.66 26.27
CA GLN A 146 -28.79 -8.45 25.26
C GLN A 146 -29.21 -8.08 23.83
N GLU A 147 -28.22 -7.92 22.95
CA GLU A 147 -28.38 -7.89 21.50
C GLU A 147 -29.09 -9.17 21.04
N LYS A 148 -30.24 -9.04 20.37
CA LYS A 148 -31.00 -10.19 19.85
C LYS A 148 -30.84 -10.27 18.34
N SER A 149 -30.13 -11.30 17.89
CA SER A 149 -30.24 -11.79 16.51
C SER A 149 -31.63 -12.37 16.30
N LEU A 150 -32.28 -12.00 15.20
CA LEU A 150 -33.63 -12.42 14.86
C LEU A 150 -33.65 -13.16 13.53
N THR A 151 -34.67 -14.01 13.33
CA THR A 151 -34.99 -14.54 12.01
C THR A 151 -36.17 -13.76 11.43
N PRO A 152 -36.20 -13.39 10.14
CA PRO A 152 -37.28 -12.55 9.59
C PRO A 152 -38.70 -13.10 9.84
N ALA A 153 -38.84 -14.43 9.90
CA ALA A 153 -40.11 -15.10 10.18
C ALA A 153 -40.63 -14.95 11.63
N SER A 154 -39.81 -14.53 12.61
CA SER A 154 -40.20 -14.59 14.03
C SER A 154 -40.90 -13.33 14.57
N ILE A 155 -40.92 -12.21 13.85
CA ILE A 155 -41.58 -10.95 14.28
C ILE A 155 -42.46 -10.30 13.18
N GLY A 156 -42.32 -10.69 11.90
CA GLY A 156 -43.21 -10.20 10.83
C GLY A 156 -42.80 -8.86 10.16
N GLY A 157 -41.60 -8.37 10.48
CA GLY A 157 -40.98 -7.18 9.90
C GLY A 157 -39.53 -7.43 9.46
N PRO A 158 -38.88 -6.48 8.78
CA PRO A 158 -37.65 -6.69 8.01
C PRO A 158 -36.35 -6.76 8.85
N PHE A 159 -36.42 -7.14 10.13
CA PHE A 159 -35.35 -6.94 11.12
C PHE A 159 -34.40 -8.15 11.26
N LYS A 160 -33.09 -7.87 11.23
CA LYS A 160 -31.98 -8.83 11.39
C LYS A 160 -31.41 -8.82 12.82
N ARG A 161 -31.21 -7.62 13.40
CA ARG A 161 -30.82 -7.42 14.81
C ARG A 161 -31.65 -6.33 15.47
N ILE A 162 -31.84 -6.44 16.78
CA ILE A 162 -32.43 -5.39 17.62
C ILE A 162 -31.62 -5.18 18.90
N ARG A 163 -31.48 -3.91 19.31
CA ARG A 163 -30.91 -3.43 20.59
C ARG A 163 -31.78 -2.32 21.15
N SER A 164 -31.88 -2.22 22.48
CA SER A 164 -32.49 -1.07 23.16
C SER A 164 -31.40 -0.17 23.76
N ALA A 165 -31.65 1.13 23.79
CA ALA A 165 -30.75 2.13 24.36
C ALA A 165 -31.52 3.35 24.90
N ARG A 166 -30.81 4.35 25.40
CA ARG A 166 -31.26 5.72 25.66
C ARG A 166 -30.43 6.69 24.83
N MET A 167 -30.95 7.88 24.54
CA MET A 167 -30.11 8.98 24.05
C MET A 167 -29.22 9.47 25.20
N LYS A 168 -27.91 9.61 24.95
CA LYS A 168 -26.92 10.08 25.93
C LYS A 168 -27.01 11.60 26.13
N ASP A 169 -27.17 12.35 25.04
CA ASP A 169 -27.48 13.76 25.09
C ASP A 169 -28.97 13.95 25.40
N LYS A 170 -29.28 14.77 26.40
CA LYS A 170 -30.65 15.16 26.69
C LYS A 170 -31.16 16.18 25.68
N VAL A 171 -32.45 16.10 25.37
CA VAL A 171 -33.22 17.19 24.77
C VAL A 171 -33.50 18.25 25.85
N ASP A 172 -32.45 18.92 26.34
CA ASP A 172 -32.57 19.89 27.43
C ASP A 172 -33.09 21.25 26.93
N ASN A 173 -34.11 21.76 27.64
CA ASN A 173 -34.68 23.11 27.60
C ASN A 173 -35.69 23.48 26.48
N ALA A 174 -36.98 23.33 26.84
CA ALA A 174 -37.97 24.42 26.91
C ALA A 174 -38.39 25.21 25.63
N ALA A 175 -37.74 25.04 24.48
CA ALA A 175 -38.07 25.76 23.24
C ALA A 175 -38.62 24.87 22.11
N GLY A 176 -38.61 23.54 22.28
CA GLY A 176 -39.10 22.59 21.27
C GLY A 176 -38.22 22.43 20.01
N ILE A 177 -37.03 23.05 19.99
CA ILE A 177 -36.11 23.05 18.85
C ILE A 177 -34.88 22.19 19.19
N PHE A 178 -34.62 21.16 18.38
CA PHE A 178 -33.37 20.41 18.44
C PHE A 178 -32.20 21.29 17.93
N PRO A 179 -31.08 21.44 18.66
CA PRO A 179 -30.07 22.46 18.38
C PRO A 179 -29.06 22.06 17.27
N PHE A 180 -29.57 21.78 16.07
CA PHE A 180 -28.81 21.48 14.87
C PHE A 180 -28.93 22.60 13.82
N ASN A 181 -27.93 23.46 13.77
CA ASN A 181 -27.52 24.06 12.50
C ASN A 181 -26.92 22.93 11.63
N SER A 182 -27.15 22.99 10.32
CA SER A 182 -26.54 22.07 9.35
C SER A 182 -25.00 22.18 9.35
N GLY A 183 -24.31 21.06 9.13
CA GLY A 183 -22.84 20.92 9.20
C GLY A 183 -22.31 20.19 10.44
N LYS A 184 -23.13 19.93 11.47
CA LYS A 184 -22.69 19.15 12.64
C LYS A 184 -22.52 17.65 12.35
N ARG A 185 -21.59 17.04 13.10
CA ARG A 185 -21.30 15.61 13.15
C ARG A 185 -22.09 14.92 14.28
N ALA A 186 -22.46 13.65 14.08
CA ALA A 186 -23.12 12.80 15.08
C ALA A 186 -22.61 11.35 15.01
N ARG A 187 -22.17 10.78 16.13
CA ARG A 187 -21.65 9.41 16.18
C ARG A 187 -22.76 8.40 16.49
N LEU A 188 -23.24 7.72 15.45
CA LEU A 188 -24.34 6.75 15.50
C LEU A 188 -23.80 5.34 15.77
N ASN A 189 -23.75 4.95 17.05
CA ASN A 189 -23.27 3.66 17.52
C ASN A 189 -24.42 2.62 17.56
N PHE A 190 -24.79 2.02 16.42
CA PHE A 190 -25.94 1.10 16.34
C PHE A 190 -25.67 -0.27 16.97
N PHE A 191 -24.59 -0.94 16.55
CA PHE A 191 -24.17 -2.26 17.02
C PHE A 191 -22.63 -2.33 17.00
N LYS A 192 -22.03 -3.34 17.64
CA LYS A 192 -20.58 -3.56 17.54
C LYS A 192 -20.19 -3.79 16.07
N GLY A 193 -19.33 -2.92 15.52
CA GLY A 193 -18.94 -2.93 14.10
C GLY A 193 -19.92 -2.20 13.16
N ALA A 194 -20.90 -1.48 13.71
CA ALA A 194 -21.83 -0.59 13.01
C ALA A 194 -21.86 0.76 13.76
N ASP A 195 -20.68 1.39 13.80
CA ASP A 195 -20.41 2.70 14.38
C ASP A 195 -20.11 3.69 13.24
N PHE A 196 -21.00 4.66 13.03
CA PHE A 196 -20.89 5.60 11.89
C PHE A 196 -20.80 7.04 12.37
N GLU A 197 -19.95 7.85 11.74
CA GLU A 197 -19.96 9.30 11.91
C GLU A 197 -20.81 9.94 10.81
N ALA A 198 -22.01 10.40 11.19
CA ALA A 198 -22.95 11.05 10.28
C ALA A 198 -22.72 12.56 10.24
N ILE A 199 -22.70 13.15 9.05
CA ILE A 199 -22.67 14.59 8.81
C ILE A 199 -24.08 15.01 8.36
N LEU A 200 -24.73 15.90 9.11
CA LEU A 200 -26.04 16.43 8.75
C LEU A 200 -25.92 17.60 7.76
N THR A 201 -26.41 17.40 6.55
CA THR A 201 -26.34 18.38 5.45
C THR A 201 -27.56 19.30 5.38
N GLN A 202 -28.72 18.84 5.85
CA GLN A 202 -30.01 19.53 5.75
C GLN A 202 -30.78 19.36 7.06
N VAL A 203 -31.50 20.41 7.49
CA VAL A 203 -32.50 20.36 8.56
C VAL A 203 -33.71 21.17 8.10
N GLU A 204 -34.91 20.60 8.19
CA GLU A 204 -36.19 21.25 7.90
C GLU A 204 -37.04 21.27 9.18
N HIS A 205 -37.69 22.40 9.48
CA HIS A 205 -38.55 22.56 10.65
C HIS A 205 -39.99 22.89 10.24
N ARG A 206 -40.97 22.25 10.89
CA ARG A 206 -42.39 22.52 10.67
C ARG A 206 -43.22 22.20 11.92
N GLU A 207 -44.02 23.16 12.38
CA GLU A 207 -45.09 22.97 13.38
C GLU A 207 -44.64 22.27 14.69
N GLY A 208 -43.41 22.57 15.16
CA GLY A 208 -42.83 21.97 16.38
C GLY A 208 -42.10 20.63 16.15
N GLN A 209 -42.10 20.16 14.90
CA GLN A 209 -41.43 18.94 14.44
C GLN A 209 -40.26 19.31 13.50
N TRP A 210 -39.37 18.36 13.25
CA TRP A 210 -38.21 18.55 12.39
C TRP A 210 -37.85 17.28 11.61
N SER A 211 -37.18 17.46 10.48
CA SER A 211 -36.48 16.38 9.77
C SER A 211 -35.08 16.85 9.36
N ALA A 212 -34.18 15.91 9.10
CA ALA A 212 -32.80 16.18 8.71
C ALA A 212 -32.29 15.12 7.74
N THR A 213 -31.46 15.54 6.78
CA THR A 213 -30.78 14.64 5.83
C THR A 213 -29.27 14.81 5.94
N GLY A 214 -28.52 13.78 5.57
CA GLY A 214 -27.07 13.73 5.72
C GLY A 214 -26.46 12.47 5.09
N GLN A 215 -25.17 12.29 5.32
CA GLN A 215 -24.40 11.13 4.85
C GLN A 215 -23.47 10.63 5.96
N VAL A 216 -22.98 9.40 5.85
CA VAL A 216 -21.87 8.91 6.67
C VAL A 216 -20.57 9.43 6.06
N GLN A 217 -19.69 9.99 6.90
CA GLN A 217 -18.40 10.52 6.47
C GLN A 217 -17.64 9.49 5.63
N ASP A 218 -17.05 9.95 4.53
CA ASP A 218 -16.23 9.20 3.57
C ASP A 218 -16.91 7.99 2.89
N VAL A 219 -18.21 7.73 3.13
CA VAL A 219 -18.98 6.67 2.46
C VAL A 219 -19.92 7.24 1.40
N GLU A 220 -19.48 7.18 0.15
CA GLU A 220 -20.27 7.58 -1.02
C GLU A 220 -21.55 6.74 -1.18
N GLY A 221 -22.65 7.40 -1.55
CA GLY A 221 -23.96 6.76 -1.70
C GLY A 221 -24.63 6.35 -0.39
N SER A 222 -24.02 6.67 0.76
CA SER A 222 -24.70 6.57 2.07
C SER A 222 -25.80 7.62 2.20
N LEU A 223 -26.80 7.32 3.04
CA LEU A 223 -27.94 8.18 3.30
C LEU A 223 -28.29 8.11 4.78
N VAL A 224 -28.22 9.26 5.46
CA VAL A 224 -28.69 9.46 6.83
C VAL A 224 -29.93 10.33 6.78
N LEU A 225 -31.00 9.88 7.42
CA LEU A 225 -32.26 10.59 7.56
C LEU A 225 -32.70 10.52 9.02
N MET A 226 -33.12 11.64 9.58
CA MET A 226 -33.58 11.72 10.97
C MET A 226 -34.79 12.65 11.04
N SER A 227 -35.68 12.43 12.02
CA SER A 227 -36.84 13.28 12.26
C SER A 227 -37.26 13.20 13.72
N GLY A 228 -37.85 14.26 14.25
CA GLY A 228 -38.29 14.28 15.64
C GLY A 228 -39.38 15.32 15.95
N SER A 229 -40.04 15.09 17.09
CA SER A 229 -41.06 15.96 17.66
C SER A 229 -40.89 15.96 19.18
N GLY A 230 -40.65 17.14 19.76
CA GLY A 230 -40.29 17.28 21.17
C GLY A 230 -39.13 16.37 21.57
N ASN A 231 -39.44 15.35 22.39
CA ASN A 231 -38.47 14.38 22.93
C ASN A 231 -38.42 13.03 22.18
N ILE A 232 -39.18 12.88 21.09
CA ILE A 232 -39.18 11.68 20.23
C ILE A 232 -38.33 11.95 18.99
N VAL A 233 -37.45 11.01 18.64
CA VAL A 233 -36.62 11.06 17.42
C VAL A 233 -36.58 9.68 16.78
N ALA A 234 -36.69 9.61 15.46
CA ALA A 234 -36.47 8.41 14.66
C ALA A 234 -35.46 8.69 13.55
N GLY A 235 -34.91 7.65 12.93
CA GLY A 235 -34.02 7.81 11.78
C GLY A 235 -33.75 6.53 10.99
N SER A 236 -33.24 6.72 9.79
CA SER A 236 -32.88 5.73 8.77
C SER A 236 -31.45 5.99 8.33
N VAL A 237 -30.61 4.95 8.27
CA VAL A 237 -29.19 5.05 7.91
C VAL A 237 -28.83 3.91 6.97
N ALA A 238 -28.62 4.22 5.70
CA ALA A 238 -28.15 3.29 4.68
C ALA A 238 -26.66 3.52 4.39
N VAL A 239 -25.87 2.45 4.44
CA VAL A 239 -24.41 2.48 4.26
C VAL A 239 -24.03 1.37 3.27
N PRO A 240 -23.82 1.68 1.98
CA PRO A 240 -23.63 0.68 0.92
C PRO A 240 -22.54 -0.35 1.25
N GLY A 241 -22.88 -1.63 1.24
CA GLY A 241 -22.00 -2.75 1.59
C GLY A 241 -21.77 -2.97 3.10
N ALA A 242 -22.20 -2.06 3.98
CA ALA A 242 -22.19 -2.25 5.44
C ALA A 242 -23.60 -2.50 6.03
N GLY A 243 -24.66 -2.15 5.28
CA GLY A 243 -26.06 -2.49 5.59
C GLY A 243 -26.97 -1.28 5.80
N ARG A 244 -28.17 -1.56 6.28
CA ARG A 244 -29.22 -0.55 6.55
C ARG A 244 -29.68 -0.65 8.00
N PHE A 245 -29.79 0.49 8.66
CA PHE A 245 -30.07 0.62 10.08
C PHE A 245 -31.21 1.62 10.30
N ARG A 246 -32.00 1.40 11.35
CA ARG A 246 -33.12 2.27 11.73
C ARG A 246 -33.13 2.47 13.23
N PHE A 247 -33.59 3.62 13.69
CA PHE A 247 -33.86 3.86 15.10
C PHE A 247 -35.21 4.53 15.35
N GLU A 248 -35.83 4.21 16.48
CA GLU A 248 -37.16 4.68 16.87
C GLU A 248 -37.16 5.10 18.35
N GLY A 249 -37.47 6.37 18.63
CA GLY A 249 -37.63 6.89 19.98
C GLY A 249 -38.96 6.50 20.62
N GLU A 250 -38.92 6.15 21.90
CA GLU A 250 -40.08 5.81 22.73
C GLU A 250 -40.29 6.83 23.86
N ALA A 251 -41.52 6.88 24.39
CA ALA A 251 -41.84 7.64 25.58
C ALA A 251 -40.89 7.31 26.76
N GLY A 252 -40.34 8.37 27.38
CA GLY A 252 -39.37 8.26 28.48
C GLY A 252 -37.90 8.20 28.05
N GLY A 253 -37.57 8.62 26.82
CA GLY A 253 -36.19 8.79 26.35
C GLY A 253 -35.45 7.46 26.13
N ARG A 254 -36.18 6.42 25.74
CA ARG A 254 -35.62 5.17 25.20
C ARG A 254 -35.57 5.24 23.68
N VAL A 255 -34.69 4.48 23.08
CA VAL A 255 -34.59 4.30 21.62
C VAL A 255 -34.43 2.80 21.32
N ARG A 256 -35.18 2.31 20.33
CA ARG A 256 -34.96 1.00 19.71
C ARG A 256 -34.03 1.18 18.52
N LEU A 257 -32.99 0.35 18.43
CA LEU A 257 -32.00 0.31 17.36
C LEU A 257 -32.18 -1.00 16.57
N PHE A 258 -32.24 -0.90 15.25
CA PHE A 258 -32.51 -2.00 14.34
C PHE A 258 -31.44 -2.09 13.25
N GLU A 259 -31.05 -3.31 12.90
CA GLU A 259 -30.42 -3.61 11.61
C GLU A 259 -31.45 -4.29 10.71
N LEU A 260 -31.59 -3.82 9.48
CA LEU A 260 -32.54 -4.31 8.50
C LEU A 260 -31.92 -5.42 7.65
N SER A 261 -32.77 -6.28 7.10
CA SER A 261 -32.38 -7.34 6.16
C SER A 261 -32.63 -6.92 4.71
N ASP A 262 -31.92 -7.55 3.78
CA ASP A 262 -32.04 -7.28 2.33
C ASP A 262 -33.26 -7.92 1.66
N ALA A 263 -33.97 -8.76 2.43
CA ALA A 263 -35.30 -9.26 2.13
C ALA A 263 -36.35 -8.15 2.31
N VAL A 264 -36.43 -7.24 1.33
CA VAL A 264 -37.59 -6.34 1.19
C VAL A 264 -38.83 -7.19 0.88
N PRO A 265 -39.93 -7.06 1.65
CA PRO A 265 -41.18 -7.77 1.38
C PRO A 265 -41.76 -7.48 0.00
N ARG A 266 -42.57 -8.40 -0.55
CA ARG A 266 -43.23 -8.17 -1.84
C ARG A 266 -44.25 -7.02 -1.77
N CYS A 267 -44.49 -6.39 -2.90
CA CYS A 267 -45.64 -5.54 -3.18
C CYS A 267 -46.69 -6.40 -3.91
N GLY A 268 -47.97 -6.26 -3.56
CA GLY A 268 -49.03 -7.07 -4.15
C GLY A 268 -49.52 -6.61 -5.53
N THR A 269 -49.01 -5.48 -6.04
CA THR A 269 -49.56 -4.77 -7.21
C THR A 269 -49.54 -5.60 -8.49
N CYS A 270 -48.55 -6.49 -8.66
CA CYS A 270 -48.47 -7.41 -9.80
C CYS A 270 -49.28 -8.70 -9.64
N ASP A 271 -49.56 -9.16 -8.41
CA ASP A 271 -50.29 -10.42 -8.14
C ASP A 271 -51.82 -10.26 -8.29
N ARG A 272 -52.36 -9.04 -8.14
CA ARG A 272 -53.82 -8.78 -8.11
C ARG A 272 -54.24 -7.48 -8.81
N LEU A 273 -54.13 -7.43 -10.15
CA LEU A 273 -55.01 -6.55 -10.94
C LEU A 273 -56.49 -6.89 -10.63
N PRO A 274 -57.37 -5.91 -10.37
CA PRO A 274 -58.77 -6.18 -10.03
C PRO A 274 -59.49 -6.99 -11.12
N THR A 275 -60.14 -8.08 -10.71
CA THR A 275 -60.93 -8.96 -11.60
C THR A 275 -62.23 -8.27 -12.04
N GLY A 276 -62.09 -7.36 -13.01
CA GLY A 276 -63.17 -6.55 -13.57
C GLY A 276 -62.72 -5.57 -14.65
N GLU A 277 -61.43 -5.19 -14.70
CA GLU A 277 -60.89 -4.34 -15.77
C GLU A 277 -60.62 -5.15 -17.06
N ASN A 278 -60.76 -4.46 -18.21
CA ASN A 278 -61.03 -5.08 -19.50
C ASN A 278 -59.81 -5.83 -20.10
N PRO A 279 -59.92 -7.13 -20.44
CA PRO A 279 -58.85 -7.88 -21.13
C PRO A 279 -58.34 -7.24 -22.43
N ALA A 280 -59.13 -6.37 -23.07
CA ALA A 280 -58.71 -5.61 -24.24
C ALA A 280 -57.43 -4.77 -23.99
N LEU A 281 -57.17 -4.30 -22.77
CA LEU A 281 -55.96 -3.53 -22.44
C LEU A 281 -54.68 -4.39 -22.49
N ARG A 282 -54.77 -5.72 -22.26
CA ARG A 282 -53.58 -6.61 -22.33
C ARG A 282 -53.07 -6.86 -23.76
N ASN A 283 -53.95 -6.76 -24.76
CA ASN A 283 -53.62 -6.90 -26.18
C ASN A 283 -53.77 -5.57 -26.95
N GLY A 284 -53.91 -4.45 -26.24
CA GLY A 284 -54.46 -3.19 -26.75
C GLY A 284 -53.49 -2.01 -26.80
N PHE A 285 -52.21 -2.20 -26.49
CA PHE A 285 -51.18 -1.17 -26.66
C PHE A 285 -50.84 -0.92 -28.14
N THR A 286 -51.79 -0.36 -28.88
CA THR A 286 -51.45 0.49 -30.02
C THR A 286 -50.54 1.59 -29.50
N ARG A 287 -49.31 1.70 -30.03
CA ARG A 287 -48.38 2.79 -29.72
C ARG A 287 -49.14 4.12 -29.62
N GLN A 288 -49.20 4.71 -28.44
CA GLN A 288 -49.52 6.13 -28.33
C GLN A 288 -48.33 6.89 -28.90
N SER A 289 -48.37 7.15 -30.20
CA SER A 289 -47.53 8.16 -30.82
C SER A 289 -47.83 9.48 -30.13
N LEU A 290 -46.87 9.99 -29.37
CA LEU A 290 -46.97 11.25 -28.66
C LEU A 290 -47.49 12.33 -29.62
N SER A 291 -48.68 12.86 -29.34
CA SER A 291 -49.08 14.15 -29.89
C SER A 291 -48.18 15.19 -29.21
N PRO A 292 -47.42 16.03 -29.95
CA PRO A 292 -46.35 16.82 -29.37
C PRO A 292 -46.90 17.95 -28.49
N VAL A 293 -46.97 17.68 -27.19
CA VAL A 293 -47.35 18.58 -26.10
C VAL A 293 -46.46 18.17 -24.91
N LEU A 294 -45.50 18.95 -24.40
CA LEU A 294 -45.09 20.31 -24.75
C LEU A 294 -43.66 20.35 -25.35
N GLU A 295 -43.22 21.57 -25.70
CA GLU A 295 -41.82 22.02 -25.67
C GLU A 295 -41.06 21.48 -24.43
N PRO A 296 -39.72 21.36 -24.46
CA PRO A 296 -38.96 20.87 -23.31
C PRO A 296 -39.24 21.73 -22.08
N LEU A 297 -39.93 21.13 -21.09
CA LEU A 297 -40.27 21.80 -19.85
C LEU A 297 -39.00 22.35 -19.21
N THR A 298 -39.00 23.66 -18.98
CA THR A 298 -38.04 24.34 -18.11
C THR A 298 -37.91 23.56 -16.82
N GLN A 299 -36.68 23.44 -16.31
CA GLN A 299 -36.28 22.51 -15.25
C GLN A 299 -37.04 22.77 -13.94
N GLN A 300 -38.24 22.21 -13.83
CA GLN A 300 -39.26 22.49 -12.83
C GLN A 300 -39.63 21.23 -12.06
N VAL A 301 -39.61 21.33 -10.74
CA VAL A 301 -40.01 20.26 -9.82
C VAL A 301 -41.50 20.38 -9.52
N ALA A 302 -42.24 19.29 -9.73
CA ALA A 302 -43.64 19.19 -9.32
C ALA A 302 -43.74 18.87 -7.83
N VAL A 303 -44.41 19.73 -7.06
CA VAL A 303 -44.74 19.49 -5.66
C VAL A 303 -46.09 18.78 -5.61
N VAL A 304 -46.09 17.54 -5.11
CA VAL A 304 -47.26 16.66 -5.02
C VAL A 304 -47.73 16.60 -3.58
N ASP A 305 -49.01 16.95 -3.36
CA ASP A 305 -49.58 17.00 -2.02
C ASP A 305 -50.03 15.62 -1.53
N LEU A 306 -49.50 15.22 -0.38
CA LEU A 306 -49.72 13.90 0.22
C LEU A 306 -50.45 14.03 1.56
N MET A 307 -51.51 13.25 1.74
CA MET A 307 -52.11 12.99 3.04
C MET A 307 -51.72 11.59 3.53
N ILE A 308 -51.31 11.47 4.80
CA ILE A 308 -51.08 10.17 5.45
C ILE A 308 -52.20 9.91 6.44
N VAL A 309 -52.98 8.85 6.23
CA VAL A 309 -53.92 8.32 7.22
C VAL A 309 -53.32 7.11 7.92
N TYR A 310 -53.60 6.90 9.21
CA TYR A 310 -53.06 5.78 9.97
C TYR A 310 -54.10 5.16 10.90
N THR A 311 -54.01 3.85 11.11
CA THR A 311 -54.96 3.11 11.94
C THR A 311 -54.65 3.23 13.43
N VAL A 312 -55.64 2.94 14.26
CA VAL A 312 -55.48 2.84 15.72
C VAL A 312 -54.38 1.82 16.09
N ALA A 313 -54.30 0.71 15.35
CA ALA A 313 -53.28 -0.32 15.53
C ALA A 313 -51.87 0.20 15.17
N ALA A 314 -51.71 0.89 14.04
CA ALA A 314 -50.44 1.49 13.63
C ALA A 314 -49.95 2.55 14.64
N LYS A 315 -50.84 3.40 15.19
CA LYS A 315 -50.49 4.32 16.28
C LYS A 315 -49.95 3.57 17.51
N GLN A 316 -50.60 2.47 17.90
CA GLN A 316 -50.17 1.67 19.05
C GLN A 316 -48.81 0.98 18.79
N GLY A 317 -48.61 0.40 17.60
CA GLY A 317 -47.33 -0.20 17.20
C GLY A 317 -46.17 0.79 17.10
N ALA A 318 -46.45 2.05 16.73
CA ALA A 318 -45.47 3.14 16.77
C ALA A 318 -45.06 3.51 18.21
N GLY A 319 -45.92 3.26 19.20
CA GLY A 319 -45.72 3.67 20.59
C GLY A 319 -46.42 4.99 20.97
N GLY A 320 -47.30 5.52 20.13
CA GLY A 320 -48.08 6.73 20.40
C GLY A 320 -48.27 7.64 19.18
N GLU A 321 -49.06 8.69 19.34
CA GLU A 321 -49.41 9.62 18.26
C GLU A 321 -48.19 10.38 17.70
N GLU A 322 -47.36 10.95 18.57
CA GLU A 322 -46.12 11.63 18.15
C GLU A 322 -45.17 10.68 17.39
N ALA A 323 -45.10 9.41 17.77
CA ALA A 323 -44.24 8.43 17.13
C ALA A 323 -44.72 8.06 15.71
N ILE A 324 -46.04 7.92 15.49
CA ILE A 324 -46.57 7.67 14.13
C ILE A 324 -46.51 8.93 13.25
N ARG A 325 -46.63 10.13 13.84
CA ARG A 325 -46.41 11.42 13.14
C ARG A 325 -44.95 11.58 12.66
N VAL A 326 -43.97 11.42 13.57
CA VAL A 326 -42.54 11.45 13.24
C VAL A 326 -42.17 10.38 12.20
N LEU A 327 -42.75 9.17 12.29
CA LEU A 327 -42.51 8.13 11.28
C LEU A 327 -43.06 8.51 9.89
N GLY A 328 -44.24 9.13 9.81
CA GLY A 328 -44.82 9.62 8.56
C GLY A 328 -43.98 10.70 7.90
N GLN A 329 -43.45 11.64 8.70
CA GLN A 329 -42.49 12.65 8.22
C GLN A 329 -41.18 12.03 7.73
N LEU A 330 -40.63 11.07 8.46
CA LEU A 330 -39.40 10.36 8.07
C LEU A 330 -39.58 9.55 6.77
N ALA A 331 -40.76 8.96 6.55
CA ALA A 331 -41.10 8.27 5.31
C ALA A 331 -41.16 9.22 4.10
N VAL A 332 -41.74 10.41 4.28
CA VAL A 332 -41.76 11.47 3.26
C VAL A 332 -40.37 12.05 2.99
N ALA A 333 -39.54 12.21 4.04
CA ALA A 333 -38.14 12.61 3.88
C ALA A 333 -37.33 11.55 3.12
N GLU A 334 -37.56 10.26 3.37
CA GLU A 334 -36.90 9.15 2.66
C GLU A 334 -37.31 9.09 1.18
N ALA A 335 -38.60 9.28 0.88
CA ALA A 335 -39.07 9.40 -0.50
C ALA A 335 -38.45 10.59 -1.23
N ASN A 336 -38.43 11.77 -0.61
CA ASN A 336 -37.85 12.98 -1.19
C ASN A 336 -36.33 12.86 -1.40
N ALA A 337 -35.61 12.19 -0.50
CA ALA A 337 -34.19 11.88 -0.68
C ALA A 337 -33.95 10.95 -1.87
N VAL A 338 -34.79 9.91 -2.06
CA VAL A 338 -34.71 9.03 -3.25
C VAL A 338 -34.99 9.80 -4.54
N TYR A 339 -36.00 10.68 -4.58
CA TYR A 339 -36.27 11.50 -5.76
C TYR A 339 -35.10 12.45 -6.07
N GLN A 340 -34.56 13.15 -5.06
CA GLN A 340 -33.42 14.06 -5.24
C GLN A 340 -32.14 13.32 -5.69
N ASN A 341 -31.79 12.20 -5.05
CA ASN A 341 -30.68 11.34 -5.46
C ASN A 341 -30.80 10.92 -6.94
N SER A 342 -32.02 10.63 -7.38
CA SER A 342 -32.33 10.19 -8.74
C SER A 342 -32.43 11.33 -9.75
N ARG A 343 -32.36 12.60 -9.32
CA ARG A 343 -32.69 13.81 -10.11
C ARG A 343 -34.10 13.75 -10.72
N ALA A 344 -35.04 13.15 -10.00
CA ALA A 344 -36.45 13.20 -10.37
C ALA A 344 -37.03 14.57 -10.02
N LEU A 345 -37.78 15.14 -10.96
CA LEU A 345 -38.41 16.46 -10.87
C LEU A 345 -39.75 16.39 -10.12
N THR A 346 -39.75 15.73 -8.96
CA THR A 346 -40.92 15.62 -8.06
C THR A 346 -40.50 15.78 -6.61
N ARG A 347 -41.42 16.28 -5.77
CA ARG A 347 -41.30 16.24 -4.32
C ARG A 347 -42.66 16.04 -3.67
N LEU A 348 -42.72 15.18 -2.66
CA LEU A 348 -43.89 15.02 -1.81
C LEU A 348 -43.92 16.11 -0.73
N ARG A 349 -45.04 16.83 -0.63
CA ARG A 349 -45.35 17.73 0.48
C ARG A 349 -46.46 17.10 1.32
N LEU A 350 -46.12 16.69 2.54
CA LEU A 350 -47.10 16.17 3.50
C LEU A 350 -48.06 17.30 3.89
N VAL A 351 -49.27 17.35 3.34
CA VAL A 351 -50.24 18.41 3.70
C VAL A 351 -50.94 18.10 5.01
N ASP A 352 -51.17 16.82 5.31
CA ASP A 352 -52.02 16.39 6.42
C ASP A 352 -51.60 14.98 6.91
N GLN A 353 -51.71 14.74 8.22
CA GLN A 353 -51.52 13.42 8.80
C GLN A 353 -52.49 13.19 9.97
N ARG A 354 -53.30 12.13 9.91
CA ARG A 354 -54.40 11.90 10.87
C ARG A 354 -54.81 10.43 11.05
N GLU A 355 -55.48 10.18 12.15
CA GLU A 355 -56.01 8.87 12.51
C GLU A 355 -57.35 8.58 11.82
N VAL A 356 -57.53 7.34 11.37
CA VAL A 356 -58.82 6.80 10.92
C VAL A 356 -59.38 5.83 11.96
N ALA A 357 -60.68 5.88 12.19
CA ALA A 357 -61.39 5.01 13.14
C ALA A 357 -61.66 3.60 12.55
N TYR A 358 -60.68 3.07 11.81
CA TYR A 358 -60.79 1.89 10.97
C TYR A 358 -60.11 0.67 11.60
N GLU A 359 -60.85 -0.44 11.69
CA GLU A 359 -60.30 -1.75 12.03
C GLU A 359 -59.71 -2.40 10.77
N GLU A 360 -58.39 -2.53 10.75
CA GLU A 360 -57.63 -2.97 9.57
C GLU A 360 -57.85 -4.44 9.21
N SER A 361 -57.99 -4.69 7.91
CA SER A 361 -57.96 -6.05 7.39
C SER A 361 -56.53 -6.58 7.39
N SER A 362 -56.39 -7.90 7.58
CA SER A 362 -55.14 -8.63 7.33
C SER A 362 -54.78 -8.76 5.84
N SER A 363 -55.56 -8.16 4.94
CA SER A 363 -55.30 -8.09 3.49
C SER A 363 -55.09 -6.64 3.05
N PHE A 364 -53.91 -6.35 2.48
CA PHE A 364 -53.61 -5.06 1.84
C PHE A 364 -54.57 -4.77 0.69
N SER A 365 -54.95 -5.79 -0.10
CA SER A 365 -55.92 -5.62 -1.19
C SER A 365 -57.31 -5.21 -0.69
N THR A 366 -57.71 -5.62 0.51
CA THR A 366 -58.96 -5.17 1.14
C THR A 366 -58.83 -3.76 1.69
N ASN A 367 -57.68 -3.43 2.32
CA ASN A 367 -57.42 -2.09 2.84
C ASN A 367 -57.32 -1.04 1.73
N LEU A 368 -56.67 -1.35 0.60
CA LEU A 368 -56.57 -0.44 -0.55
C LEU A 368 -57.90 -0.28 -1.28
N ALA A 369 -58.71 -1.34 -1.39
CA ALA A 369 -60.04 -1.24 -1.98
C ALA A 369 -60.91 -0.23 -1.22
N ARG A 370 -60.99 -0.37 0.11
CA ARG A 370 -61.72 0.54 1.01
C ARG A 370 -61.16 1.96 1.01
N LEU A 371 -59.84 2.13 0.97
CA LEU A 371 -59.22 3.46 0.88
C LEU A 371 -59.52 4.18 -0.45
N ARG A 372 -59.83 3.43 -1.52
CA ARG A 372 -59.95 3.94 -2.90
C ARG A 372 -61.42 4.13 -3.33
N LEU A 373 -62.33 3.32 -2.82
CA LEU A 373 -63.74 3.30 -3.24
C LEU A 373 -64.57 4.18 -2.30
N PRO A 374 -65.17 5.28 -2.77
CA PRO A 374 -66.10 6.07 -1.97
C PRO A 374 -67.46 5.37 -1.85
N ASP A 375 -68.17 5.68 -0.77
CA ASP A 375 -69.51 5.19 -0.42
C ASP A 375 -69.57 3.65 -0.20
N ASP A 376 -68.44 3.05 0.23
CA ASP A 376 -68.31 1.60 0.49
C ASP A 376 -68.59 1.21 1.96
N GLY A 377 -68.64 2.20 2.86
CA GLY A 377 -68.90 2.03 4.30
C GLY A 377 -67.64 1.96 5.16
N PHE A 378 -66.44 2.08 4.57
CA PHE A 378 -65.16 2.09 5.26
C PHE A 378 -64.27 3.22 4.69
N LEU A 379 -63.68 4.05 5.57
CA LEU A 379 -62.74 5.12 5.18
C LEU A 379 -63.34 6.23 4.28
N ASP A 380 -64.67 6.29 4.10
CA ASP A 380 -65.37 7.31 3.32
C ASP A 380 -65.00 8.75 3.74
N GLU A 381 -64.72 8.97 5.03
CA GLU A 381 -64.31 10.27 5.56
C GLU A 381 -62.98 10.77 4.96
N VAL A 382 -62.11 9.84 4.55
CA VAL A 382 -60.80 10.12 3.94
C VAL A 382 -60.96 10.81 2.58
N HIS A 383 -62.01 10.51 1.81
CA HIS A 383 -62.28 11.20 0.55
C HIS A 383 -62.62 12.68 0.77
N GLY A 384 -63.43 12.98 1.79
CA GLY A 384 -63.74 14.36 2.20
C GLY A 384 -62.51 15.12 2.70
N TRP A 385 -61.64 14.46 3.48
CA TRP A 385 -60.37 15.04 3.93
C TRP A 385 -59.38 15.25 2.77
N ARG A 386 -59.27 14.30 1.83
CA ARG A 386 -58.44 14.43 0.62
C ARG A 386 -58.83 15.67 -0.17
N GLN A 387 -60.13 15.89 -0.38
CA GLN A 387 -60.64 17.09 -1.06
C GLN A 387 -60.43 18.37 -0.25
N THR A 388 -60.61 18.33 1.07
CA THR A 388 -60.45 19.50 1.96
C THR A 388 -59.00 20.00 2.02
N ASN A 389 -58.02 19.09 2.05
CA ASN A 389 -56.60 19.42 2.07
C ASN A 389 -55.96 19.48 0.67
N GLN A 390 -56.75 19.33 -0.41
CA GLN A 390 -56.29 19.21 -1.80
C GLN A 390 -55.17 18.15 -2.02
N ALA A 391 -55.22 17.04 -1.28
CA ALA A 391 -54.18 16.02 -1.31
C ALA A 391 -54.24 15.16 -2.60
N ASP A 392 -53.31 15.40 -3.51
CA ASP A 392 -53.12 14.63 -4.74
C ASP A 392 -52.96 13.13 -4.48
N LEU A 393 -52.21 12.74 -3.45
CA LEU A 393 -52.01 11.33 -3.06
C LEU A 393 -52.46 11.06 -1.63
N VAL A 394 -52.86 9.81 -1.36
CA VAL A 394 -53.20 9.33 0.00
C VAL A 394 -52.53 7.98 0.29
N CYS A 395 -51.79 7.90 1.39
CA CYS A 395 -51.24 6.65 1.91
C CYS A 395 -51.91 6.27 3.24
N LEU A 396 -52.36 5.02 3.37
CA LEU A 396 -52.80 4.43 4.64
C LEU A 396 -51.67 3.63 5.30
N ILE A 397 -51.36 3.91 6.57
CA ILE A 397 -50.40 3.14 7.36
C ILE A 397 -51.14 2.17 8.30
N THR A 398 -50.88 0.87 8.14
CA THR A 398 -51.42 -0.25 8.94
C THR A 398 -50.35 -0.91 9.81
N GLU A 399 -50.73 -1.68 10.84
CA GLU A 399 -49.79 -2.56 11.55
C GLU A 399 -49.71 -3.95 10.89
N GLY A 400 -50.85 -4.48 10.46
CA GLY A 400 -51.02 -5.75 9.75
C GLY A 400 -50.98 -5.64 8.22
N GLY A 401 -51.47 -6.68 7.56
CA GLY A 401 -51.50 -6.88 6.10
C GLY A 401 -51.02 -8.29 5.71
N ASP A 402 -50.96 -8.60 4.42
CA ASP A 402 -50.60 -9.95 3.94
C ASP A 402 -49.19 -10.38 4.41
N ILE A 403 -49.02 -11.66 4.75
CA ILE A 403 -47.75 -12.22 5.21
C ILE A 403 -46.75 -12.24 4.06
N GLY A 404 -45.55 -11.69 4.28
CA GLY A 404 -44.51 -11.58 3.26
C GLY A 404 -44.64 -10.36 2.34
N PHE A 405 -45.66 -9.53 2.54
CA PHE A 405 -45.86 -8.27 1.84
C PHE A 405 -45.63 -7.06 2.77
N GLY A 406 -45.20 -5.93 2.19
CA GLY A 406 -44.89 -4.68 2.92
C GLY A 406 -45.86 -3.54 2.60
N GLY A 407 -46.47 -3.56 1.41
CA GLY A 407 -47.41 -2.56 0.94
C GLY A 407 -48.16 -3.00 -0.32
N LEU A 408 -49.04 -2.11 -0.78
CA LEU A 408 -49.79 -2.23 -2.02
C LEU A 408 -50.23 -0.84 -2.51
N ALA A 409 -50.16 -0.60 -3.81
CA ALA A 409 -50.56 0.67 -4.42
C ALA A 409 -51.45 0.50 -5.65
N SER A 410 -52.20 1.55 -5.98
CA SER A 410 -52.87 1.66 -7.26
C SER A 410 -51.88 2.17 -8.32
N LEU A 411 -51.52 1.29 -9.27
CA LEU A 411 -50.68 1.64 -10.42
C LEU A 411 -51.45 2.57 -11.38
N MET A 412 -50.89 3.74 -11.71
CA MET A 412 -51.41 4.58 -12.80
C MET A 412 -51.24 3.87 -14.14
N GLN A 413 -52.34 3.61 -14.85
CA GLN A 413 -52.35 2.97 -16.17
C GLN A 413 -52.31 3.97 -17.34
N GLU A 414 -52.76 5.21 -17.13
CA GLU A 414 -52.77 6.28 -18.14
C GLU A 414 -52.32 7.61 -17.52
N ALA A 415 -51.46 8.35 -18.24
CA ALA A 415 -50.95 9.66 -17.83
C ALA A 415 -51.98 10.77 -18.11
N LYS A 416 -53.03 10.87 -17.28
CA LYS A 416 -54.13 11.84 -17.40
C LYS A 416 -54.78 12.20 -16.05
N PRO A 417 -55.45 13.36 -15.91
CA PRO A 417 -56.03 13.81 -14.63
C PRO A 417 -57.08 12.87 -14.02
N GLU A 418 -57.80 12.09 -14.83
CA GLU A 418 -58.79 11.10 -14.36
C GLU A 418 -58.15 9.99 -13.51
N SER A 419 -56.83 9.75 -13.68
CA SER A 419 -56.05 8.81 -12.87
C SER A 419 -55.91 9.21 -11.40
N ARG A 420 -56.45 10.37 -10.98
CA ARG A 420 -56.61 10.74 -9.55
C ARG A 420 -57.35 9.70 -8.71
N THR A 421 -58.19 8.88 -9.35
CA THR A 421 -58.86 7.69 -8.77
C THR A 421 -57.90 6.58 -8.36
N LEU A 422 -56.66 6.60 -8.86
CA LEU A 422 -55.57 5.68 -8.58
C LEU A 422 -54.48 6.32 -7.69
N GLY A 423 -54.71 7.53 -7.16
CA GLY A 423 -53.79 8.23 -6.25
C GLY A 423 -53.81 7.71 -4.81
N PHE A 424 -53.72 6.38 -4.62
CA PHE A 424 -53.91 5.71 -3.34
C PHE A 424 -52.91 4.56 -3.12
N SER A 425 -52.42 4.43 -1.87
CA SER A 425 -51.52 3.35 -1.45
C SER A 425 -51.72 2.94 0.02
N VAL A 426 -51.25 1.74 0.38
CA VAL A 426 -51.26 1.19 1.74
C VAL A 426 -49.88 0.62 2.07
N VAL A 427 -49.34 0.96 3.24
CA VAL A 427 -47.99 0.58 3.68
C VAL A 427 -48.05 0.07 5.13
N ARG A 428 -47.37 -1.04 5.44
CA ARG A 428 -47.20 -1.47 6.83
C ARG A 428 -46.23 -0.53 7.55
N ARG A 429 -46.56 -0.05 8.74
CA ARG A 429 -45.73 0.83 9.60
C ARG A 429 -44.28 0.34 9.74
N GLN A 430 -44.10 -0.97 9.86
CA GLN A 430 -42.78 -1.61 10.00
C GLN A 430 -41.91 -1.39 8.75
N ASN A 431 -42.53 -1.24 7.58
CA ASN A 431 -41.94 -1.02 6.24
C ASN A 431 -42.11 0.43 5.75
N ALA A 432 -42.48 1.37 6.62
CA ALA A 432 -42.66 2.77 6.23
C ALA A 432 -41.32 3.51 5.99
N VAL A 433 -40.20 2.99 6.52
CA VAL A 433 -38.88 3.65 6.53
C VAL A 433 -37.73 2.63 6.55
N GLY A 434 -36.69 2.86 5.75
CA GLY A 434 -35.40 2.16 5.76
C GLY A 434 -35.31 0.94 4.84
N ASP A 435 -36.45 0.41 4.41
CA ASP A 435 -36.55 -0.60 3.36
C ASP A 435 -37.17 -0.08 2.05
N TYR A 436 -37.41 1.22 1.98
CA TYR A 436 -37.91 1.97 0.81
C TYR A 436 -39.30 1.54 0.30
N VAL A 437 -40.06 0.73 1.03
CA VAL A 437 -41.40 0.28 0.59
C VAL A 437 -42.36 1.46 0.47
N PHE A 438 -42.33 2.44 1.39
CA PHE A 438 -43.19 3.63 1.29
C PHE A 438 -43.00 4.41 -0.02
N VAL A 439 -41.75 4.70 -0.40
CA VAL A 439 -41.47 5.38 -1.68
C VAL A 439 -41.76 4.48 -2.89
N HIS A 440 -41.57 3.17 -2.78
CA HIS A 440 -41.97 2.20 -3.81
C HIS A 440 -43.48 2.24 -4.08
N GLU A 441 -44.32 2.17 -3.05
CA GLU A 441 -45.78 2.23 -3.19
C GLU A 441 -46.26 3.60 -3.74
N ILE A 442 -45.67 4.71 -3.29
CA ILE A 442 -45.98 6.03 -3.87
C ILE A 442 -45.51 6.11 -5.34
N THR A 443 -44.40 5.46 -5.70
CA THR A 443 -43.87 5.46 -7.08
C THR A 443 -44.77 4.71 -8.06
N HIS A 444 -45.51 3.68 -7.62
CA HIS A 444 -46.60 3.08 -8.41
C HIS A 444 -47.72 4.08 -8.75
N ASN A 445 -48.04 5.03 -7.85
CA ASN A 445 -49.06 6.05 -8.14
C ASN A 445 -48.63 7.05 -9.25
N PHE A 446 -47.32 7.15 -9.55
CA PHE A 446 -46.78 7.86 -10.71
C PHE A 446 -46.70 7.01 -12.00
N GLY A 447 -47.14 5.74 -11.97
CA GLY A 447 -47.17 4.85 -13.12
C GLY A 447 -45.90 4.02 -13.34
N CYS A 448 -44.97 4.06 -12.40
CA CYS A 448 -43.79 3.19 -12.40
C CYS A 448 -44.15 1.76 -11.97
N GLN A 449 -43.48 0.79 -12.58
CA GLN A 449 -43.62 -0.65 -12.38
C GLN A 449 -42.31 -1.24 -11.81
N HIS A 450 -42.36 -2.49 -11.35
CA HIS A 450 -41.18 -3.23 -10.88
C HIS A 450 -40.09 -3.41 -11.96
N ASP A 451 -39.00 -4.12 -11.66
CA ASP A 451 -38.14 -4.67 -12.71
C ASP A 451 -38.90 -5.63 -13.64
N ARG A 452 -38.45 -5.77 -14.90
CA ARG A 452 -39.12 -6.57 -15.93
C ARG A 452 -39.24 -8.04 -15.52
N GLU A 453 -38.24 -8.57 -14.83
CA GLU A 453 -38.21 -9.95 -14.34
C GLU A 453 -39.14 -10.20 -13.13
N SER A 454 -39.73 -9.15 -12.52
CA SER A 454 -40.63 -9.21 -11.36
C SER A 454 -41.99 -8.53 -11.59
N SER A 455 -42.26 -8.08 -12.82
CA SER A 455 -43.52 -7.47 -13.25
C SER A 455 -44.33 -8.38 -14.18
N SER A 456 -44.28 -9.70 -13.95
CA SER A 456 -45.09 -10.68 -14.68
C SER A 456 -46.41 -10.95 -13.95
N GLY A 457 -47.51 -11.04 -14.69
CA GLY A 457 -48.81 -11.48 -14.18
C GLY A 457 -48.89 -12.99 -13.97
N SER A 458 -50.01 -13.46 -13.43
CA SER A 458 -50.30 -14.89 -13.20
C SER A 458 -50.47 -15.72 -14.47
N ASP A 459 -50.56 -15.07 -15.64
CA ASP A 459 -50.50 -15.65 -16.99
C ASP A 459 -49.07 -15.69 -17.57
N GLY A 460 -48.06 -15.18 -16.84
CA GLY A 460 -46.67 -15.10 -17.28
C GLY A 460 -46.39 -13.96 -18.27
N LEU A 461 -47.36 -13.07 -18.51
CA LEU A 461 -47.18 -11.90 -19.38
C LEU A 461 -46.67 -10.70 -18.58
N LEU A 462 -45.84 -9.87 -19.22
CA LEU A 462 -45.33 -8.63 -18.64
C LEU A 462 -46.47 -7.63 -18.43
N ILE A 463 -46.69 -7.20 -17.19
CA ILE A 463 -47.56 -6.08 -16.84
C ILE A 463 -46.69 -4.82 -16.96
N PRO A 464 -46.95 -3.90 -17.90
CA PRO A 464 -46.17 -2.67 -18.03
C PRO A 464 -46.48 -1.67 -16.91
N GLY A 465 -45.68 -0.60 -16.84
CA GLY A 465 -46.10 0.65 -16.21
C GLY A 465 -46.85 1.52 -17.22
N VAL A 466 -46.99 2.82 -16.93
CA VAL A 466 -47.68 3.78 -17.80
C VAL A 466 -46.96 4.03 -19.14
N PHE A 467 -45.65 3.78 -19.22
CA PHE A 467 -44.87 3.79 -20.47
C PHE A 467 -44.02 2.51 -20.65
N GLU A 468 -43.60 2.23 -21.88
CA GLU A 468 -42.78 1.06 -22.24
C GLU A 468 -41.42 1.00 -21.53
N TYR A 469 -40.95 2.11 -20.93
CA TYR A 469 -39.70 2.22 -20.17
C TYR A 469 -39.89 2.32 -18.64
N SER A 470 -41.12 2.26 -18.12
CA SER A 470 -41.45 2.57 -16.72
C SER A 470 -41.04 1.50 -15.69
N PHE A 471 -39.95 0.77 -15.90
CA PHE A 471 -39.51 -0.36 -15.07
C PHE A 471 -38.34 -0.01 -14.15
N GLY A 472 -38.30 -0.67 -12.98
CA GLY A 472 -37.12 -0.73 -12.12
C GLY A 472 -35.96 -1.50 -12.77
N ARG A 473 -34.76 -1.45 -12.17
CA ARG A 473 -33.57 -2.13 -12.69
C ARG A 473 -32.77 -2.88 -11.62
N ARG A 474 -32.35 -4.10 -11.96
CA ARG A 474 -31.19 -4.81 -11.37
C ARG A 474 -29.93 -4.56 -12.19
N PHE A 475 -28.78 -4.53 -11.55
CA PHE A 475 -27.48 -4.37 -12.19
C PHE A 475 -26.35 -4.99 -11.36
N SER A 476 -25.16 -5.10 -11.94
CA SER A 476 -23.97 -5.57 -11.23
C SER A 476 -22.85 -4.55 -11.33
N ALA A 477 -22.14 -4.32 -10.23
CA ALA A 477 -20.96 -3.46 -10.15
C ALA A 477 -19.97 -4.05 -9.14
N GLU A 478 -18.67 -4.01 -9.45
CA GLU A 478 -17.59 -4.49 -8.55
C GLU A 478 -17.78 -5.94 -8.02
N GLY A 479 -18.44 -6.80 -8.81
CA GLY A 479 -18.75 -8.20 -8.44
C GLY A 479 -20.00 -8.38 -7.58
N MET A 480 -20.63 -7.30 -7.11
CA MET A 480 -21.87 -7.32 -6.34
C MET A 480 -23.09 -7.06 -7.23
N ILE A 481 -24.27 -7.52 -6.80
CA ILE A 481 -25.56 -7.26 -7.45
C ILE A 481 -26.29 -6.16 -6.66
N TYR A 482 -26.73 -5.13 -7.38
CA TYR A 482 -27.47 -3.98 -6.86
C TYR A 482 -28.82 -3.85 -7.58
N ARG A 483 -29.77 -3.15 -6.95
CA ARG A 483 -31.10 -2.90 -7.50
C ARG A 483 -31.65 -1.53 -7.09
N THR A 484 -32.38 -0.88 -7.99
CA THR A 484 -33.11 0.37 -7.72
C THR A 484 -34.33 0.13 -6.83
N VAL A 485 -34.90 1.18 -6.23
CA VAL A 485 -36.07 1.10 -5.32
C VAL A 485 -37.26 0.31 -5.88
N MET A 486 -37.55 0.42 -7.17
CA MET A 486 -38.66 -0.34 -7.80
C MET A 486 -38.35 -1.81 -8.07
N ALA A 487 -37.09 -2.24 -8.00
CA ALA A 487 -36.69 -3.60 -8.36
C ALA A 487 -36.61 -4.54 -7.14
N TYR A 488 -36.97 -5.80 -7.33
CA TYR A 488 -36.98 -6.85 -6.29
C TYR A 488 -35.64 -7.58 -6.13
N PRO A 489 -35.39 -8.28 -5.00
CA PRO A 489 -34.24 -9.17 -4.87
C PRO A 489 -34.18 -10.21 -6.02
N PRO A 490 -33.00 -10.73 -6.41
CA PRO A 490 -31.69 -10.53 -5.78
C PRO A 490 -31.11 -9.12 -5.95
N GLY A 491 -30.21 -8.75 -5.02
CA GLY A 491 -29.44 -7.50 -5.04
C GLY A 491 -29.65 -6.62 -3.80
N GLU A 492 -28.60 -5.88 -3.41
CA GLU A 492 -28.66 -4.82 -2.41
C GLU A 492 -29.41 -3.61 -2.99
N VAL A 493 -30.36 -3.04 -2.26
CA VAL A 493 -31.16 -1.90 -2.76
C VAL A 493 -30.45 -0.57 -2.52
N VAL A 494 -30.26 0.20 -3.60
CA VAL A 494 -29.69 1.55 -3.55
C VAL A 494 -30.81 2.61 -3.51
N PRO A 495 -30.62 3.77 -2.85
CA PRO A 495 -31.64 4.80 -2.67
C PRO A 495 -31.86 5.66 -3.93
N PHE A 496 -32.13 5.00 -5.06
CA PHE A 496 -32.34 5.59 -6.38
C PHE A 496 -33.46 4.86 -7.14
N LEU A 497 -34.16 5.62 -7.98
CA LEU A 497 -34.98 5.12 -9.08
C LEU A 497 -34.09 4.72 -10.28
N SER A 498 -34.63 3.95 -11.23
CA SER A 498 -33.91 3.64 -12.47
C SER A 498 -33.80 4.88 -13.35
N THR A 499 -32.58 5.18 -13.81
CA THR A 499 -32.30 6.17 -14.85
C THR A 499 -30.93 5.92 -15.52
N PRO A 500 -30.83 5.99 -16.86
CA PRO A 500 -29.55 5.85 -17.56
C PRO A 500 -28.61 7.05 -17.33
N ALA A 501 -29.11 8.17 -16.80
CA ALA A 501 -28.36 9.43 -16.68
C ALA A 501 -27.41 9.49 -15.46
N ILE A 502 -27.45 8.52 -14.56
CA ILE A 502 -26.62 8.47 -13.34
C ILE A 502 -25.84 7.15 -13.32
N LEU A 503 -24.54 7.24 -13.05
CA LEU A 503 -23.64 6.09 -12.86
C LEU A 503 -23.48 5.82 -11.36
N PHE A 504 -23.63 4.56 -10.95
CA PHE A 504 -23.26 4.05 -9.64
C PHE A 504 -22.07 3.09 -9.83
N ARG A 505 -20.92 3.40 -9.21
CA ARG A 505 -19.66 2.63 -9.38
C ARG A 505 -19.32 2.38 -10.87
N GLY A 506 -19.48 3.42 -11.69
CA GLY A 506 -19.25 3.39 -13.15
C GLY A 506 -20.35 2.75 -14.00
N VAL A 507 -21.38 2.14 -13.41
CA VAL A 507 -22.47 1.44 -14.12
C VAL A 507 -23.75 2.29 -14.10
N PRO A 508 -24.45 2.51 -15.23
CA PRO A 508 -25.71 3.25 -15.23
C PRO A 508 -26.78 2.62 -14.33
N LEU A 509 -27.66 3.43 -13.72
CA LEU A 509 -28.75 2.97 -12.84
C LEU A 509 -30.03 2.53 -13.58
N GLY A 510 -30.16 2.84 -14.87
CA GLY A 510 -31.31 2.52 -15.72
C GLY A 510 -30.88 2.09 -17.12
N ILE A 511 -31.84 1.80 -18.00
CA ILE A 511 -31.59 1.47 -19.41
C ILE A 511 -32.34 2.50 -20.27
N PRO A 512 -31.73 3.11 -21.29
CA PRO A 512 -32.38 4.10 -22.14
C PRO A 512 -33.71 3.62 -22.74
N ASP A 513 -34.67 4.52 -22.85
CA ASP A 513 -35.99 4.27 -23.44
C ASP A 513 -35.94 3.96 -24.94
N THR A 514 -34.82 4.23 -25.60
CA THR A 514 -34.54 3.77 -26.97
C THR A 514 -34.40 2.25 -27.09
N ASP A 515 -34.13 1.54 -26.00
CA ASP A 515 -34.26 0.08 -25.94
C ASP A 515 -35.71 -0.29 -25.56
N LEU A 516 -36.54 -0.50 -26.59
CA LEU A 516 -37.95 -0.86 -26.42
C LEU A 516 -38.17 -2.23 -25.74
N MET A 517 -37.14 -3.08 -25.68
CA MET A 517 -37.23 -4.42 -25.09
C MET A 517 -36.78 -4.45 -23.61
N SER A 518 -35.82 -3.61 -23.24
CA SER A 518 -35.16 -3.63 -21.92
C SER A 518 -35.22 -2.31 -21.15
N GLY A 519 -35.76 -1.23 -21.74
CA GLY A 519 -35.80 0.13 -21.19
C GLY A 519 -36.30 0.20 -19.75
N ALA A 520 -35.61 0.98 -18.91
CA ALA A 520 -35.83 1.07 -17.47
C ALA A 520 -35.44 2.47 -16.98
N ASP A 521 -36.40 3.39 -17.00
CA ASP A 521 -36.25 4.79 -16.60
C ASP A 521 -37.51 5.26 -15.83
N ASN A 522 -37.55 4.89 -14.55
CA ASN A 522 -38.56 5.39 -13.61
C ASN A 522 -38.45 6.91 -13.42
N VAL A 523 -37.25 7.50 -13.54
CA VAL A 523 -37.07 8.96 -13.41
C VAL A 523 -37.77 9.68 -14.55
N LYS A 524 -37.57 9.27 -15.81
CA LYS A 524 -38.32 9.83 -16.96
C LYS A 524 -39.82 9.64 -16.81
N THR A 525 -40.27 8.51 -16.24
CA THR A 525 -41.69 8.26 -15.96
C THR A 525 -42.24 9.29 -14.96
N VAL A 526 -41.62 9.41 -13.79
CA VAL A 526 -41.99 10.36 -12.73
C VAL A 526 -41.95 11.81 -13.23
N ASN A 527 -40.92 12.20 -13.99
CA ASN A 527 -40.81 13.56 -14.55
C ASN A 527 -41.92 13.88 -15.55
N THR A 528 -42.51 12.86 -16.19
CA THR A 528 -43.63 13.02 -17.14
C THR A 528 -44.99 13.06 -16.42
N THR A 529 -45.18 12.25 -15.37
CA THR A 529 -46.47 12.12 -14.69
C THR A 529 -46.63 13.01 -13.46
N ALA A 530 -45.56 13.45 -12.80
CA ALA A 530 -45.67 14.26 -11.59
C ALA A 530 -46.40 15.60 -11.77
N PRO A 531 -46.23 16.36 -12.88
CA PRO A 531 -47.04 17.55 -13.17
C PRO A 531 -48.54 17.25 -13.40
N ILE A 532 -48.90 16.00 -13.69
CA ILE A 532 -50.30 15.56 -13.84
C ILE A 532 -50.87 15.18 -12.47
N VAL A 533 -50.05 14.51 -11.64
CA VAL A 533 -50.41 14.16 -10.26
C VAL A 533 -50.59 15.40 -9.40
N SER A 534 -49.70 16.40 -9.48
CA SER A 534 -49.83 17.66 -8.72
C SER A 534 -50.96 18.60 -9.19
N ALA A 535 -51.75 18.17 -10.18
CA ALA A 535 -52.92 18.86 -10.71
C ALA A 535 -54.25 18.14 -10.39
N TYR A 536 -54.25 17.10 -9.54
CA TYR A 536 -55.45 16.30 -9.26
C TYR A 536 -56.56 17.06 -8.50
N PHE A 537 -56.22 18.19 -7.86
CA PHE A 537 -57.15 19.08 -7.14
C PHE A 537 -56.96 20.58 -7.44
N GLY A 538 -56.19 20.97 -8.47
CA GLY A 538 -55.90 22.38 -8.76
C GLY A 538 -54.99 22.58 -9.98
N GLU A 539 -54.41 23.77 -10.11
CA GLU A 539 -53.28 24.00 -11.02
C GLU A 539 -52.01 23.33 -10.46
N ALA A 540 -51.17 22.77 -11.34
CA ALA A 540 -49.96 22.05 -10.94
C ALA A 540 -49.02 22.95 -10.12
N VAL A 541 -48.69 22.54 -8.89
CA VAL A 541 -47.70 23.26 -8.08
C VAL A 541 -46.30 22.92 -8.61
N LEU A 542 -45.75 23.81 -9.43
CA LEU A 542 -44.40 23.72 -10.00
C LEU A 542 -43.48 24.77 -9.35
N SER A 543 -42.20 24.45 -9.20
CA SER A 543 -41.13 25.42 -8.88
C SER A 543 -39.90 25.17 -9.75
N THR A 544 -39.28 26.24 -10.23
CA THR A 544 -38.13 26.21 -11.14
C THR A 544 -36.84 26.09 -10.34
N VAL A 545 -35.92 25.19 -10.75
CA VAL A 545 -34.66 25.00 -9.99
C VAL A 545 -33.89 26.32 -9.81
N PRO A 546 -33.28 26.54 -8.64
CA PRO A 546 -32.45 27.71 -8.43
C PRO A 546 -31.19 27.66 -9.30
N SER A 547 -30.74 28.82 -9.74
CA SER A 547 -29.46 28.99 -10.43
C SER A 547 -28.32 29.26 -9.45
N LEU A 548 -27.11 28.82 -9.80
CA LEU A 548 -25.88 29.08 -9.02
C LEU A 548 -24.73 29.46 -9.97
N ALA A 549 -24.02 30.54 -9.63
CA ALA A 549 -22.82 31.01 -10.33
C ALA A 549 -21.70 31.37 -9.34
N TRP A 550 -20.48 30.96 -9.64
CA TRP A 550 -19.29 31.33 -8.86
C TRP A 550 -18.78 32.73 -9.23
N ARG A 551 -18.65 33.62 -8.25
CA ARG A 551 -17.95 34.91 -8.37
C ARG A 551 -16.50 34.82 -7.89
N SER A 552 -16.26 34.08 -6.81
CA SER A 552 -14.93 33.71 -6.29
C SER A 552 -15.01 32.30 -5.67
N PRO A 553 -13.98 31.46 -5.76
CA PRO A 553 -12.71 31.65 -6.46
C PRO A 553 -12.81 31.47 -7.99
N ALA A 554 -11.75 31.89 -8.67
CA ALA A 554 -11.45 31.41 -10.02
C ALA A 554 -11.09 29.91 -9.99
N ASP A 555 -11.36 29.20 -11.07
CA ASP A 555 -10.95 27.80 -11.21
C ASP A 555 -9.42 27.71 -11.38
N GLY A 556 -8.77 26.79 -10.67
CA GLY A 556 -7.31 26.69 -10.59
C GLY A 556 -6.63 27.70 -9.67
N LEU A 557 -7.36 28.35 -8.73
CA LEU A 557 -6.76 29.26 -7.76
C LEU A 557 -5.71 28.54 -6.90
N VAL A 558 -4.54 29.19 -6.74
CA VAL A 558 -3.44 28.71 -5.88
C VAL A 558 -3.43 29.49 -4.57
N LEU A 559 -3.35 28.77 -3.44
CA LEU A 559 -3.24 29.32 -2.08
C LEU A 559 -2.02 28.71 -1.36
N SER A 560 -1.54 29.36 -0.31
CA SER A 560 -0.63 28.73 0.69
C SER A 560 -1.46 28.09 1.80
N PHE A 561 -1.02 26.95 2.34
CA PHE A 561 -1.69 26.27 3.45
C PHE A 561 -1.83 27.19 4.67
N GLY A 562 -3.02 27.18 5.28
CA GLY A 562 -3.40 28.13 6.33
C GLY A 562 -3.94 29.48 5.82
N GLN A 563 -3.94 29.76 4.52
CA GLN A 563 -4.74 30.85 3.95
C GLN A 563 -6.19 30.43 3.80
N LYS A 564 -7.11 31.30 4.21
CA LYS A 564 -8.54 31.07 4.01
C LYS A 564 -8.94 31.26 2.54
N LEU A 565 -9.72 30.33 2.02
CA LEU A 565 -10.37 30.44 0.72
C LEU A 565 -11.62 31.33 0.84
N LYS A 566 -11.64 32.47 0.16
CA LYS A 566 -12.86 33.29 0.05
C LYS A 566 -13.76 32.78 -1.08
N VAL A 567 -14.87 32.17 -0.70
CA VAL A 567 -15.95 31.76 -1.61
C VAL A 567 -16.98 32.87 -1.71
N GLU A 568 -17.28 33.32 -2.93
CA GLU A 568 -18.41 34.18 -3.26
C GLU A 568 -19.24 33.50 -4.35
N ILE A 569 -20.50 33.21 -4.03
CA ILE A 569 -21.46 32.54 -4.90
C ILE A 569 -22.66 33.44 -5.08
N GLU A 570 -23.13 33.57 -6.32
CA GLU A 570 -24.42 34.16 -6.64
C GLU A 570 -25.44 33.06 -6.88
N ALA A 571 -26.52 33.07 -6.10
CA ALA A 571 -27.64 32.15 -6.19
C ALA A 571 -28.95 32.92 -6.34
N SER A 572 -29.81 32.48 -7.24
CA SER A 572 -31.14 33.09 -7.44
C SER A 572 -32.17 32.06 -7.88
N ASP A 573 -33.39 32.24 -7.39
CA ASP A 573 -34.56 31.41 -7.64
C ASP A 573 -35.57 32.21 -8.48
N PRO A 574 -36.02 31.70 -9.65
CA PRO A 574 -36.98 32.41 -10.51
C PRO A 574 -38.41 32.55 -9.97
N ASP A 575 -38.90 31.63 -9.11
CA ASP A 575 -40.29 31.60 -8.63
C ASP A 575 -40.44 31.42 -7.09
N GLY A 576 -39.35 31.64 -6.35
CA GLY A 576 -39.35 31.57 -4.89
C GLY A 576 -38.24 32.36 -4.22
N SER A 577 -37.45 31.64 -3.43
CA SER A 577 -36.38 32.15 -2.59
C SER A 577 -35.43 31.00 -2.24
N ILE A 578 -34.12 31.26 -2.31
CA ILE A 578 -33.08 30.33 -1.86
C ILE A 578 -33.28 30.03 -0.36
N GLU A 579 -33.54 28.76 -0.04
CA GLU A 579 -33.63 28.29 1.36
C GLU A 579 -32.24 28.00 1.92
N ARG A 580 -31.27 27.62 1.08
CA ARG A 580 -29.85 27.51 1.45
C ARG A 580 -28.88 27.41 0.26
N VAL A 581 -27.62 27.73 0.50
CA VAL A 581 -26.48 27.34 -0.36
C VAL A 581 -25.58 26.40 0.42
N GLU A 582 -25.25 25.24 -0.17
CA GLU A 582 -24.38 24.21 0.40
C GLU A 582 -23.03 24.21 -0.36
N ILE A 583 -21.91 24.13 0.37
CA ILE A 583 -20.55 24.21 -0.16
C ILE A 583 -19.70 23.06 0.42
N TYR A 584 -18.99 22.34 -0.44
CA TYR A 584 -18.26 21.12 -0.14
C TYR A 584 -16.78 21.24 -0.48
N ASP A 585 -15.93 20.50 0.23
CA ASP A 585 -14.55 20.19 -0.15
C ASP A 585 -14.43 18.68 -0.40
N GLY A 586 -14.20 18.30 -1.66
CA GLY A 586 -14.33 16.93 -2.13
C GLY A 586 -15.76 16.41 -1.92
N LYS A 587 -15.92 15.46 -0.99
CA LYS A 587 -17.22 14.89 -0.58
C LYS A 587 -17.73 15.45 0.76
N THR A 588 -16.91 16.22 1.48
CA THR A 588 -17.23 16.73 2.81
C THR A 588 -17.98 18.06 2.70
N LEU A 589 -19.15 18.20 3.34
CA LEU A 589 -19.80 19.50 3.45
C LEU A 589 -18.93 20.43 4.32
N ALA A 590 -18.35 21.45 3.70
CA ALA A 590 -17.45 22.41 4.34
C ALA A 590 -18.20 23.60 4.94
N HIS A 591 -19.30 24.04 4.31
CA HIS A 591 -20.14 25.12 4.82
C HIS A 591 -21.56 25.09 4.24
N VAL A 592 -22.49 25.76 4.92
CA VAL A 592 -23.90 25.87 4.49
C VAL A 592 -24.50 27.17 5.01
N VAL A 593 -25.12 27.93 4.11
CA VAL A 593 -25.73 29.24 4.42
C VAL A 593 -27.22 29.16 4.17
N SER A 594 -28.00 28.98 5.24
CA SER A 594 -29.45 28.92 5.21
C SER A 594 -30.08 30.31 5.13
N ARG A 595 -31.15 30.45 4.33
CA ARG A 595 -31.92 31.67 4.03
C ARG A 595 -31.02 32.90 3.82
N PRO A 596 -30.12 32.86 2.83
CA PRO A 596 -29.15 33.93 2.60
C PRO A 596 -29.86 35.28 2.39
N PRO A 597 -29.44 36.35 3.10
CA PRO A 597 -30.14 37.64 3.08
C PRO A 597 -29.92 38.46 1.78
N SER A 598 -29.16 37.91 0.82
CA SER A 598 -28.96 38.48 -0.51
C SER A 598 -28.68 37.34 -1.51
N SER A 599 -28.80 37.60 -2.82
CA SER A 599 -28.41 36.63 -3.84
C SER A 599 -26.91 36.27 -3.80
N VAL A 600 -26.06 37.11 -3.22
CA VAL A 600 -24.63 36.82 -3.05
C VAL A 600 -24.37 36.26 -1.66
N VAL A 601 -23.88 35.03 -1.62
CA VAL A 601 -23.35 34.33 -0.45
C VAL A 601 -21.83 34.49 -0.44
N SER A 602 -21.28 35.02 0.64
CA SER A 602 -19.82 35.14 0.86
C SER A 602 -19.43 34.39 2.13
N VAL A 603 -18.50 33.45 2.03
CA VAL A 603 -17.96 32.69 3.16
C VAL A 603 -16.43 32.56 3.08
N GLU A 604 -15.78 32.33 4.21
CA GLU A 604 -14.37 31.95 4.28
C GLU A 604 -14.26 30.48 4.69
N LEU A 605 -13.50 29.68 3.95
CA LEU A 605 -13.22 28.28 4.25
C LEU A 605 -11.74 28.09 4.62
N GLU A 606 -11.45 27.20 5.56
CA GLU A 606 -10.10 26.69 5.82
C GLU A 606 -10.00 25.29 5.22
N LEU A 607 -9.13 25.12 4.22
CA LEU A 607 -8.94 23.83 3.54
C LEU A 607 -8.00 22.94 4.36
N ALA A 608 -8.38 21.67 4.54
CA ALA A 608 -7.87 20.84 5.63
C ALA A 608 -6.42 20.35 5.47
N HIS A 609 -5.85 20.39 4.27
CA HIS A 609 -4.49 19.93 3.97
C HIS A 609 -3.88 20.69 2.78
N PRO A 610 -2.56 20.52 2.49
CA PRO A 610 -2.00 20.82 1.19
C PRO A 610 -2.48 19.85 0.11
N GLY A 611 -2.41 20.23 -1.16
CA GLY A 611 -2.79 19.42 -2.32
C GLY A 611 -3.84 20.06 -3.22
N ALA A 612 -4.45 19.26 -4.09
CA ALA A 612 -5.57 19.68 -4.92
C ALA A 612 -6.91 19.41 -4.21
N HIS A 613 -7.77 20.42 -4.17
CA HIS A 613 -9.11 20.40 -3.58
C HIS A 613 -10.16 20.58 -4.66
N GLU A 614 -11.22 19.78 -4.59
CA GLU A 614 -12.38 19.89 -5.49
C GLU A 614 -13.54 20.52 -4.71
N VAL A 615 -13.66 21.84 -4.77
CA VAL A 615 -14.68 22.58 -4.05
C VAL A 615 -15.97 22.59 -4.89
N PHE A 616 -17.06 22.06 -4.36
CA PHE A 616 -18.37 22.06 -5.04
C PHE A 616 -19.35 22.97 -4.31
N ALA A 617 -20.34 23.51 -5.03
CA ALA A 617 -21.48 24.19 -4.40
C ALA A 617 -22.79 23.91 -5.12
N ARG A 618 -23.91 23.92 -4.37
CA ARG A 618 -25.28 23.92 -4.90
C ARG A 618 -26.16 24.90 -4.13
N ALA A 619 -27.10 25.53 -4.82
CA ALA A 619 -28.19 26.29 -4.22
C ALA A 619 -29.45 25.42 -4.14
N VAL A 620 -30.26 25.62 -3.10
CA VAL A 620 -31.52 24.87 -2.85
C VAL A 620 -32.63 25.86 -2.49
N ASP A 621 -33.81 25.70 -3.08
CA ASP A 621 -34.96 26.58 -2.88
C ASP A 621 -35.86 26.20 -1.69
N ARG A 622 -36.92 27.00 -1.46
CA ARG A 622 -37.97 26.80 -0.44
C ARG A 622 -38.82 25.53 -0.62
N VAL A 623 -38.75 24.84 -1.76
CA VAL A 623 -39.38 23.52 -1.97
C VAL A 623 -38.35 22.39 -2.11
N GLY A 624 -37.06 22.65 -1.87
CA GLY A 624 -36.01 21.64 -1.96
C GLY A 624 -35.56 21.26 -3.38
N ALA A 625 -35.91 22.02 -4.42
CA ALA A 625 -35.28 21.88 -5.73
C ALA A 625 -33.86 22.47 -5.67
N ASP A 626 -32.89 21.86 -6.37
CA ASP A 626 -31.49 22.27 -6.30
C ASP A 626 -30.82 22.49 -7.67
N SER A 627 -29.80 23.34 -7.68
CA SER A 627 -29.06 23.78 -8.87
C SER A 627 -28.18 22.70 -9.51
N GLY A 628 -28.03 21.54 -8.87
CA GLY A 628 -26.90 20.64 -9.08
C GLY A 628 -25.59 21.21 -8.51
N LEU A 629 -24.58 20.33 -8.38
CA LEU A 629 -23.25 20.67 -7.88
C LEU A 629 -22.38 21.29 -9.00
N VAL A 630 -21.86 22.50 -8.75
CA VAL A 630 -20.93 23.21 -9.65
C VAL A 630 -19.53 23.25 -9.02
N LYS A 631 -18.51 22.81 -9.76
CA LYS A 631 -17.13 22.62 -9.27
C LYS A 631 -16.22 23.85 -9.42
N ARG A 632 -15.25 23.97 -8.51
CA ARG A 632 -13.99 24.72 -8.61
C ARG A 632 -12.83 23.85 -8.11
N THR A 633 -11.68 23.98 -8.75
CA THR A 633 -10.44 23.29 -8.42
C THR A 633 -9.49 24.28 -7.75
N ILE A 634 -8.98 23.96 -6.56
CA ILE A 634 -8.11 24.84 -5.76
C ILE A 634 -6.83 24.08 -5.43
N VAL A 635 -5.66 24.72 -5.55
CA VAL A 635 -4.36 24.11 -5.21
C VAL A 635 -3.79 24.79 -3.98
N VAL A 636 -3.69 24.06 -2.89
CA VAL A 636 -3.14 24.53 -1.62
C VAL A 636 -1.70 24.05 -1.51
N ARG A 637 -0.75 24.95 -1.65
CA ARG A 637 0.67 24.63 -1.49
C ARG A 637 1.05 24.49 -0.01
N PRO A 638 2.03 23.64 0.36
CA PRO A 638 2.61 23.65 1.70
C PRO A 638 3.10 25.04 2.11
N ALA A 639 2.99 25.40 3.40
CA ALA A 639 3.40 26.73 3.87
C ALA A 639 4.91 27.00 3.71
N ASN A 640 5.70 25.92 3.61
CA ASN A 640 7.15 25.89 3.43
C ASN A 640 7.58 25.38 2.02
N ASP A 641 6.72 25.60 1.02
CA ASP A 641 7.01 25.42 -0.42
C ASP A 641 8.22 26.29 -0.84
N ASP A 642 8.15 27.60 -0.63
CA ASP A 642 9.29 28.48 -0.91
C ASP A 642 10.44 28.23 0.11
N PHE A 643 11.69 28.11 -0.36
CA PHE A 643 12.90 28.06 0.48
C PHE A 643 13.02 29.27 1.43
N SER A 644 12.41 30.40 1.05
CA SER A 644 12.36 31.62 1.87
C SER A 644 11.40 31.52 3.08
N LYS A 645 10.44 30.58 3.04
CA LYS A 645 9.44 30.29 4.10
C LYS A 645 9.71 28.99 4.86
N ARG A 646 10.84 28.33 4.62
CA ARG A 646 11.23 27.05 5.22
C ARG A 646 10.91 26.94 6.72
N THR A 647 10.34 25.80 7.13
CA THR A 647 9.88 25.60 8.51
C THR A 647 11.07 25.43 9.46
N ARG A 648 11.15 26.26 10.51
CA ARG A 648 12.20 26.14 11.53
C ARG A 648 11.87 25.05 12.55
N LEU A 649 12.76 24.08 12.68
CA LEU A 649 12.69 22.96 13.62
C LEU A 649 13.73 23.14 14.74
N THR A 650 13.41 22.62 15.93
CA THR A 650 14.22 22.81 17.15
C THR A 650 14.16 21.60 18.06
N GLY A 651 15.25 21.31 18.77
CA GLY A 651 15.37 20.17 19.69
C GLY A 651 16.55 19.27 19.30
N GLU A 652 16.87 18.29 20.14
CA GLU A 652 17.88 17.28 19.78
C GLU A 652 17.36 16.35 18.69
N GLY A 653 16.11 15.89 18.82
CA GLY A 653 15.37 15.23 17.75
C GLY A 653 14.02 15.89 17.54
N PHE A 654 13.36 15.56 16.44
CA PHE A 654 11.99 15.96 16.16
C PHE A 654 11.25 14.84 15.42
N SER A 655 9.92 14.89 15.46
CA SER A 655 9.05 14.15 14.55
C SER A 655 7.88 15.07 14.21
N THR A 656 7.61 15.27 12.91
CA THR A 656 6.59 16.20 12.43
C THR A 656 5.88 15.64 11.20
N ARG A 657 4.56 15.84 11.11
CA ARG A 657 3.78 15.42 9.94
C ARG A 657 3.72 16.55 8.92
N THR A 658 4.01 16.24 7.67
CA THR A 658 4.12 17.22 6.58
C THR A 658 3.64 16.60 5.26
N SER A 659 3.72 17.33 4.15
CA SER A 659 3.21 16.88 2.85
C SER A 659 3.88 17.62 1.69
N THR A 660 4.24 16.88 0.63
CA THR A 660 4.61 17.43 -0.69
C THR A 660 3.41 17.51 -1.65
N ALA A 661 2.18 17.31 -1.14
CA ALA A 661 0.98 17.53 -1.93
C ALA A 661 0.85 19.01 -2.32
N GLY A 662 0.94 19.30 -3.63
CA GLY A 662 0.81 20.66 -4.15
C GLY A 662 2.04 21.57 -3.96
N SER A 663 3.20 21.03 -3.58
CA SER A 663 4.46 21.77 -3.66
C SER A 663 4.88 22.01 -5.12
N THR A 664 5.83 22.91 -5.31
CA THR A 664 6.41 23.30 -6.59
C THR A 664 7.92 23.42 -6.49
N ARG A 665 8.59 23.74 -7.59
CA ARG A 665 10.04 23.88 -7.67
C ARG A 665 10.44 25.31 -8.02
N GLU A 666 11.22 25.93 -7.15
CA GLU A 666 11.87 27.21 -7.39
C GLU A 666 13.04 27.11 -8.40
N LEU A 667 13.35 28.24 -9.04
CA LEU A 667 14.49 28.33 -9.96
C LEU A 667 15.80 28.34 -9.18
N GLY A 668 16.65 27.34 -9.41
CA GLY A 668 17.94 27.19 -8.74
C GLY A 668 17.96 26.13 -7.63
N GLU A 669 16.86 25.40 -7.41
CA GLU A 669 16.86 24.24 -6.49
C GLU A 669 17.87 23.15 -6.92
N PRO A 670 18.68 22.64 -5.98
CA PRO A 670 19.55 21.48 -6.20
C PRO A 670 18.81 20.24 -6.74
N ILE A 671 19.58 19.26 -7.24
CA ILE A 671 19.07 17.94 -7.63
C ILE A 671 19.08 17.02 -6.40
N HIS A 672 17.92 16.89 -5.76
CA HIS A 672 17.73 16.14 -4.51
C HIS A 672 18.00 14.64 -4.70
N ALA A 673 18.88 14.08 -3.88
CA ALA A 673 19.42 12.72 -3.94
C ALA A 673 20.03 12.23 -5.28
N GLY A 674 20.00 13.03 -6.35
CA GLY A 674 20.32 12.63 -7.73
C GLY A 674 19.10 12.58 -8.68
N ASN A 675 17.90 12.87 -8.18
CA ASN A 675 16.66 12.99 -8.92
C ASN A 675 16.30 14.48 -9.14
N GLN A 676 15.59 14.80 -10.22
CA GLN A 676 15.00 16.15 -10.33
C GLN A 676 13.89 16.37 -9.30
N GLY A 677 13.11 15.35 -8.94
CA GLY A 677 11.89 15.55 -8.15
C GLY A 677 10.82 16.36 -8.89
N ALA A 678 9.84 16.89 -8.16
CA ALA A 678 8.64 17.52 -8.72
C ALA A 678 8.22 18.81 -8.01
N GLY A 679 8.49 18.91 -6.72
CA GLY A 679 8.23 20.09 -5.91
C GLY A 679 8.67 19.85 -4.48
N SER A 680 9.61 20.66 -4.00
CA SER A 680 10.25 20.46 -2.70
C SER A 680 9.54 21.23 -1.59
N ILE A 681 9.78 20.80 -0.35
CA ILE A 681 9.43 21.56 0.85
C ILE A 681 10.65 21.66 1.76
N TRP A 682 10.79 22.80 2.42
CA TRP A 682 12.04 23.18 3.06
C TRP A 682 11.92 23.31 4.57
N PHE A 683 12.99 22.95 5.27
CA PHE A 683 13.14 23.11 6.72
C PHE A 683 14.52 23.68 7.07
N GLU A 684 14.63 24.35 8.21
CA GLU A 684 15.91 24.69 8.83
C GLU A 684 15.98 24.15 10.27
N TRP A 685 17.11 23.56 10.65
CA TRP A 685 17.33 23.01 11.99
C TRP A 685 18.75 23.37 12.46
N THR A 686 18.86 23.91 13.68
CA THR A 686 20.15 24.22 14.30
C THR A 686 20.51 23.11 15.29
N SER A 687 21.62 22.43 15.05
CA SER A 687 22.04 21.29 15.87
C SER A 687 22.43 21.73 17.29
N PRO A 688 21.81 21.19 18.36
CA PRO A 688 22.13 21.63 19.73
C PRO A 688 23.46 21.06 20.26
N LYS A 689 23.93 19.94 19.71
CA LYS A 689 25.19 19.29 20.05
C LYS A 689 25.91 18.79 18.77
N SER A 690 27.08 18.18 18.94
CA SER A 690 27.77 17.44 17.88
C SER A 690 27.51 15.95 18.04
N GLY A 691 27.55 15.19 16.94
CA GLY A 691 27.29 13.74 16.91
C GLY A 691 26.89 13.30 15.50
N THR A 692 26.27 12.14 15.36
CA THR A 692 25.71 11.66 14.09
C THR A 692 24.19 11.60 14.20
N VAL A 693 23.48 12.02 13.16
CA VAL A 693 22.00 12.02 13.11
C VAL A 693 21.48 11.26 11.90
N LYS A 694 20.24 10.76 12.03
CA LYS A 694 19.47 10.08 10.99
C LYS A 694 18.17 10.84 10.77
N LEU A 695 17.94 11.31 9.55
CA LEU A 695 16.68 11.87 9.08
C LEU A 695 15.94 10.81 8.27
N THR A 696 14.66 10.56 8.59
CA THR A 696 13.82 9.53 7.94
C THR A 696 12.48 10.11 7.53
N SER A 697 11.92 9.68 6.38
CA SER A 697 10.52 9.90 6.02
C SER A 697 9.72 8.59 6.03
N GLU A 698 8.54 8.66 6.66
CA GLU A 698 7.60 7.55 6.76
C GLU A 698 6.23 8.01 6.22
N GLY A 699 5.90 7.56 5.00
CA GLY A 699 4.61 7.78 4.34
C GLY A 699 4.17 6.50 3.63
N ASP A 700 2.87 6.33 3.41
CA ASP A 700 2.26 5.05 3.02
C ASP A 700 2.82 4.43 1.72
N ARG A 701 3.44 5.24 0.85
CA ARG A 701 4.07 4.79 -0.41
C ARG A 701 5.60 4.96 -0.45
N HIS A 702 6.21 5.71 0.49
CA HIS A 702 7.64 6.06 0.52
C HIS A 702 8.17 6.60 -0.83
N THR A 703 7.53 7.63 -1.36
CA THR A 703 7.90 8.28 -2.64
C THR A 703 8.76 9.52 -2.46
N GLU A 704 9.05 9.88 -1.21
CA GLU A 704 9.73 11.11 -0.82
C GLU A 704 11.24 11.00 -1.02
N ILE A 705 11.85 12.14 -1.35
CA ILE A 705 13.26 12.28 -1.65
C ILE A 705 13.86 13.25 -0.63
N LEU A 706 14.65 12.72 0.32
CA LEU A 706 15.28 13.51 1.36
C LEU A 706 16.70 13.94 0.98
N ASP A 707 17.05 15.17 1.38
CA ASP A 707 18.40 15.70 1.24
C ASP A 707 18.74 16.72 2.34
N VAL A 708 20.03 16.98 2.53
CA VAL A 708 20.53 17.88 3.58
C VAL A 708 21.65 18.77 3.06
N TYR A 709 21.60 20.05 3.44
CA TYR A 709 22.54 21.09 3.01
C TYR A 709 22.97 21.99 4.17
N THR A 710 24.01 22.78 3.92
CA THR A 710 24.35 24.01 4.65
C THR A 710 24.42 25.19 3.68
N GLY A 711 24.28 26.40 4.21
CA GLY A 711 24.16 27.64 3.44
C GLY A 711 22.83 28.35 3.67
N THR A 712 22.66 29.52 3.06
CA THR A 712 21.50 30.41 3.24
C THR A 712 20.92 30.94 1.93
N ILE A 713 21.47 30.51 0.78
CA ILE A 713 21.09 30.93 -0.57
C ILE A 713 20.85 29.66 -1.39
N LEU A 714 19.66 29.54 -1.99
CA LEU A 714 19.18 28.31 -2.62
C LEU A 714 20.13 27.77 -3.70
N GLY A 715 20.52 28.63 -4.66
CA GLY A 715 21.43 28.28 -5.76
C GLY A 715 22.90 28.08 -5.36
N SER A 716 23.23 28.13 -4.06
CA SER A 716 24.58 27.84 -3.53
C SER A 716 24.52 27.06 -2.22
N LEU A 717 23.62 26.09 -2.13
CA LEU A 717 23.55 25.13 -1.02
C LEU A 717 24.61 24.02 -1.18
N PHE A 718 25.30 23.68 -0.09
CA PHE A 718 26.35 22.66 -0.07
C PHE A 718 25.90 21.45 0.76
N ARG A 719 25.99 20.22 0.24
CA ARG A 719 25.77 19.02 1.09
C ARG A 719 26.86 18.90 2.16
N PRO A 720 26.56 18.52 3.41
CA PRO A 720 27.58 18.17 4.40
C PRO A 720 28.48 17.05 3.88
N THR A 721 29.79 17.17 4.13
CA THR A 721 30.72 16.04 4.00
C THR A 721 30.23 14.87 4.87
N ARG A 722 30.34 13.64 4.36
CA ARG A 722 29.88 12.39 5.02
C ARG A 722 28.34 12.22 5.11
N SER A 723 27.57 12.99 4.34
CA SER A 723 26.14 12.67 4.14
C SER A 723 25.98 11.40 3.29
N VAL A 724 25.45 10.34 3.90
CA VAL A 724 25.16 9.05 3.26
C VAL A 724 23.65 8.91 3.09
N ARG A 725 23.21 8.50 1.90
CA ARG A 725 21.82 8.12 1.61
C ARG A 725 21.72 6.61 1.60
N PHE A 726 20.69 6.05 2.22
CA PHE A 726 20.53 4.60 2.32
C PHE A 726 19.69 4.06 1.17
N ASP A 727 20.24 3.17 0.34
CA ASP A 727 19.53 2.56 -0.80
C ASP A 727 19.65 1.03 -0.77
N ALA A 728 19.09 0.42 0.28
CA ALA A 728 19.00 -1.04 0.36
C ALA A 728 17.88 -1.63 -0.54
N THR A 729 16.85 -0.83 -0.90
CA THR A 729 15.63 -1.31 -1.58
C THR A 729 14.91 -0.27 -2.47
N ARG A 730 15.62 0.76 -3.01
CA ARG A 730 15.05 1.85 -3.85
C ARG A 730 14.03 2.76 -3.15
N ARG A 731 14.38 3.33 -2.00
CA ARG A 731 13.58 4.36 -1.32
C ARG A 731 14.48 5.49 -0.81
N LEU A 732 14.26 6.71 -1.28
CA LEU A 732 15.12 7.88 -1.02
C LEU A 732 14.78 8.58 0.31
N CYS A 733 14.24 7.82 1.26
CA CYS A 733 13.57 8.27 2.48
C CYS A 733 14.48 8.30 3.73
N THR A 734 15.81 8.23 3.58
CA THR A 734 16.73 8.23 4.74
C THR A 734 18.09 8.84 4.41
N VAL A 735 18.56 9.76 5.27
CA VAL A 735 19.86 10.42 5.19
C VAL A 735 20.55 10.40 6.56
N ILE A 736 21.83 10.01 6.60
CA ILE A 736 22.67 9.99 7.81
C ILE A 736 23.85 10.93 7.60
N TRP A 737 24.16 11.80 8.57
CA TRP A 737 25.34 12.69 8.51
C TRP A 737 25.85 13.11 9.90
N ASP A 738 27.09 13.60 9.94
CA ASP A 738 27.71 14.17 11.13
C ASP A 738 27.30 15.64 11.33
N VAL A 739 26.87 15.97 12.55
CA VAL A 739 26.43 17.32 12.95
C VAL A 739 27.42 17.98 13.92
N VAL A 740 27.41 19.31 13.90
CA VAL A 740 28.27 20.17 14.72
C VAL A 740 27.39 21.08 15.57
N ALA A 741 27.68 21.17 16.88
CA ALA A 741 26.96 22.03 17.80
C ALA A 741 26.90 23.50 17.32
N GLY A 742 25.69 24.06 17.25
CA GLY A 742 25.43 25.42 16.78
C GLY A 742 25.36 25.59 15.25
N GLN A 743 25.70 24.57 14.46
CA GLN A 743 25.57 24.63 13.00
C GLN A 743 24.09 24.48 12.58
N THR A 744 23.64 25.34 11.68
CA THR A 744 22.33 25.20 11.01
C THR A 744 22.46 24.36 9.75
N TYR A 745 21.55 23.41 9.60
CA TYR A 745 21.34 22.57 8.43
C TYR A 745 20.00 22.93 7.79
N ILE A 746 19.98 22.90 6.46
CA ILE A 746 18.77 22.99 5.65
C ILE A 746 18.37 21.57 5.28
N LEU A 747 17.12 21.20 5.50
CA LEU A 747 16.58 19.90 5.10
C LEU A 747 15.59 20.13 3.95
N ALA A 748 15.66 19.28 2.93
CA ALA A 748 14.73 19.27 1.82
C ALA A 748 14.00 17.93 1.77
N ALA A 749 12.70 17.97 1.46
CA ALA A 749 11.92 16.80 1.08
C ALA A 749 11.18 17.10 -0.22
N ASP A 750 11.36 16.28 -1.25
CA ASP A 750 10.74 16.45 -2.58
C ASP A 750 9.89 15.21 -2.93
N GLY A 751 8.84 15.39 -3.72
CA GLY A 751 8.00 14.31 -4.22
C GLY A 751 8.50 13.77 -5.57
N LEU A 752 8.20 12.51 -5.89
CA LEU A 752 8.28 12.05 -7.27
C LEU A 752 7.15 12.69 -8.12
N PRO A 753 7.33 12.84 -9.45
CA PRO A 753 6.32 13.43 -10.33
C PRO A 753 4.95 12.75 -10.19
N GLY A 754 3.98 13.49 -9.66
CA GLY A 754 2.60 13.03 -9.44
C GLY A 754 2.35 12.30 -8.12
N THR A 755 3.31 12.23 -7.19
CA THR A 755 3.19 11.49 -5.91
C THR A 755 3.29 12.39 -4.67
N GLY A 756 2.93 13.67 -4.78
CA GLY A 756 2.92 14.58 -3.64
C GLY A 756 1.88 14.14 -2.60
N GLU A 757 2.34 13.60 -1.47
CA GLU A 757 1.48 13.05 -0.41
C GLU A 757 2.06 13.29 0.99
N SER A 758 1.34 12.84 2.03
CA SER A 758 1.62 13.21 3.43
C SER A 758 2.41 12.15 4.18
N PHE A 759 3.46 12.57 4.88
CA PHE A 759 4.42 11.71 5.58
C PHE A 759 4.82 12.28 6.95
N SER A 760 5.38 11.42 7.80
CA SER A 760 6.13 11.82 8.99
C SER A 760 7.59 12.06 8.61
N LEU A 761 8.18 13.16 9.09
CA LEU A 761 9.61 13.45 8.97
C LEU A 761 10.22 13.46 10.38
N SER A 762 11.13 12.51 10.65
CA SER A 762 11.79 12.36 11.94
C SER A 762 13.31 12.56 11.85
N LEU A 763 13.90 13.17 12.88
CA LEU A 763 15.34 13.28 13.06
C LEU A 763 15.72 12.76 14.44
N GLU A 764 16.66 11.82 14.48
CA GLU A 764 17.17 11.18 15.69
C GLU A 764 18.70 11.27 15.79
N TYR A 765 19.22 11.36 17.01
CA TYR A 765 20.64 11.20 17.29
C TYR A 765 20.98 9.74 17.54
N HIS A 766 22.11 9.29 16.99
CA HIS A 766 22.70 7.99 17.31
C HIS A 766 24.14 8.16 17.78
N GLU A 767 24.57 7.30 18.69
CA GLU A 767 25.98 7.19 19.05
C GLU A 767 26.69 6.31 18.01
N PRO A 768 27.91 6.67 17.56
CA PRO A 768 28.70 5.80 16.69
C PRO A 768 29.08 4.51 17.44
N PRO A 769 29.38 3.40 16.73
CA PRO A 769 29.86 2.18 17.35
C PRO A 769 31.06 2.45 18.28
N VAL A 770 31.14 1.75 19.41
CA VAL A 770 32.19 1.97 20.43
C VAL A 770 33.62 1.82 19.90
N ASN A 771 33.77 1.13 18.77
CA ASN A 771 35.03 0.89 18.06
C ASN A 771 35.07 1.53 16.65
N ASP A 772 34.31 2.61 16.45
CA ASP A 772 34.36 3.49 15.27
C ASP A 772 35.76 4.07 15.05
N ALA A 773 36.23 4.93 15.96
CA ALA A 773 37.56 5.51 15.90
C ALA A 773 38.68 4.46 16.09
N PHE A 774 39.75 4.56 15.30
CA PHE A 774 40.96 3.74 15.38
C PHE A 774 41.68 3.84 16.74
N ALA A 775 41.40 4.87 17.55
CA ALA A 775 41.87 4.96 18.94
C ALA A 775 41.15 3.96 19.89
N ASN A 776 39.90 3.59 19.58
CA ASN A 776 38.99 2.85 20.45
C ASN A 776 38.75 1.39 20.00
N ARG A 777 39.64 0.83 19.17
CA ARG A 777 39.47 -0.50 18.55
C ARG A 777 39.06 -1.56 19.56
N ARG A 778 38.07 -2.38 19.20
CA ARG A 778 37.58 -3.48 20.04
C ARG A 778 38.68 -4.53 20.20
N LYS A 779 39.17 -4.74 21.42
CA LYS A 779 40.10 -5.83 21.72
C LYS A 779 39.43 -7.18 21.51
N VAL A 780 40.13 -8.08 20.85
CA VAL A 780 39.72 -9.47 20.59
C VAL A 780 40.92 -10.39 20.77
N GLU A 781 40.72 -11.58 21.32
CA GLU A 781 41.79 -12.46 21.80
C GLU A 781 41.51 -13.93 21.44
N GLY A 782 42.55 -14.77 21.44
CA GLY A 782 42.44 -16.21 21.18
C GLY A 782 42.65 -16.64 19.73
N GLU A 783 42.56 -17.96 19.51
CA GLU A 783 42.80 -18.60 18.20
C GLU A 783 41.57 -18.62 17.28
N SER A 784 40.37 -18.49 17.84
CA SER A 784 39.14 -18.38 17.06
C SER A 784 38.09 -17.58 17.81
N TRP A 785 37.40 -16.69 17.10
CA TRP A 785 36.27 -15.94 17.63
C TRP A 785 35.28 -15.58 16.51
N THR A 786 34.02 -15.36 16.90
CA THR A 786 32.95 -14.84 16.03
C THR A 786 32.22 -13.74 16.80
N LEU A 787 31.95 -12.61 16.14
CA LEU A 787 31.35 -11.42 16.73
C LEU A 787 30.38 -10.76 15.75
N SER A 788 29.14 -10.57 16.18
CA SER A 788 28.17 -9.73 15.47
C SER A 788 28.32 -8.24 15.87
N GLY A 789 27.93 -7.34 14.98
CA GLY A 789 27.95 -5.89 15.21
C GLY A 789 27.25 -5.10 14.10
N SER A 790 27.46 -3.79 14.08
CA SER A 790 26.91 -2.89 13.04
C SER A 790 27.84 -1.71 12.81
N ASN A 791 27.88 -1.19 11.58
CA ASN A 791 28.60 0.04 11.21
C ASN A 791 27.67 1.18 10.73
N GLU A 792 26.35 1.10 10.95
CA GLU A 792 25.37 2.08 10.45
C GLU A 792 25.72 3.54 10.83
N PHE A 793 26.17 3.75 12.06
CA PHE A 793 26.56 5.07 12.59
C PHE A 793 28.08 5.27 12.68
N ALA A 794 28.87 4.41 12.03
CA ALA A 794 30.31 4.59 11.94
C ALA A 794 30.70 5.72 10.97
N SER A 795 31.94 6.19 11.08
CA SER A 795 32.53 7.30 10.33
C SER A 795 34.02 7.01 10.04
N GLY A 796 34.42 7.11 8.77
CA GLY A 796 35.82 6.93 8.39
C GLY A 796 36.71 8.08 8.91
N GLU A 797 37.97 7.82 9.22
CA GLU A 797 38.85 8.81 9.87
C GLU A 797 39.78 9.58 8.90
N PRO A 798 40.14 10.85 9.17
CA PRO A 798 41.05 11.61 8.32
C PRO A 798 42.44 10.96 8.21
N GLY A 799 42.79 10.48 7.01
CA GLY A 799 44.05 9.78 6.74
C GLY A 799 43.98 8.25 6.86
N GLU A 800 42.78 7.69 6.93
CA GLU A 800 42.51 6.26 6.89
C GLU A 800 42.92 5.60 5.55
N PRO A 801 43.52 4.38 5.56
CA PRO A 801 43.86 3.65 4.34
C PRO A 801 42.63 3.07 3.62
N LYS A 802 42.70 2.96 2.29
CA LYS A 802 41.70 2.25 1.48
C LYS A 802 41.69 0.74 1.76
N HIS A 803 40.70 0.28 2.53
CA HIS A 803 40.52 -1.14 2.86
C HIS A 803 40.22 -1.96 1.60
N ALA A 804 40.92 -3.09 1.43
CA ALA A 804 40.88 -3.92 0.21
C ALA A 804 41.17 -3.16 -1.12
N GLY A 805 41.70 -1.93 -1.06
CA GLY A 805 41.90 -1.04 -2.21
C GLY A 805 40.68 -0.17 -2.59
N PHE A 806 39.52 -0.38 -1.97
CA PHE A 806 38.30 0.39 -2.20
C PHE A 806 38.18 1.57 -1.23
N SER A 807 37.33 2.53 -1.57
CA SER A 807 36.91 3.60 -0.65
C SER A 807 35.57 3.23 -0.02
N GLY A 808 35.56 3.01 1.30
CA GLY A 808 34.35 3.04 2.11
C GLY A 808 34.22 4.37 2.84
N GLY A 809 33.95 4.34 4.14
CA GLY A 809 33.78 5.54 4.97
C GLY A 809 32.94 5.35 6.24
N LYS A 810 32.69 4.10 6.65
CA LYS A 810 31.98 3.68 7.86
C LYS A 810 32.77 2.54 8.53
N SER A 811 34.02 2.82 8.83
CA SER A 811 34.99 1.90 9.43
C SER A 811 34.66 1.52 10.87
N VAL A 812 34.83 0.25 11.22
CA VAL A 812 34.89 -0.22 12.61
C VAL A 812 36.12 -1.09 12.80
N TRP A 813 36.81 -0.90 13.92
CA TRP A 813 38.17 -1.38 14.12
C TRP A 813 38.33 -2.38 15.27
N PHE A 814 39.27 -3.31 15.15
CA PHE A 814 39.60 -4.31 16.19
C PHE A 814 41.12 -4.35 16.47
N ASP A 815 41.51 -4.71 17.68
CA ASP A 815 42.92 -4.93 18.10
C ASP A 815 43.07 -6.40 18.52
N TRP A 816 43.85 -7.17 17.75
CA TRP A 816 44.05 -8.61 17.98
C TRP A 816 45.54 -8.91 18.20
N GLU A 817 45.87 -9.64 19.26
CA GLU A 817 47.22 -10.18 19.49
C GLU A 817 47.24 -11.67 19.12
N ALA A 818 48.11 -12.03 18.18
CA ALA A 818 48.18 -13.38 17.64
C ALA A 818 48.79 -14.35 18.67
N PRO A 819 48.05 -15.39 19.13
CA PRO A 819 48.54 -16.31 20.17
C PRO A 819 49.64 -17.26 19.68
N LYS A 820 49.76 -17.46 18.36
CA LYS A 820 50.77 -18.30 17.69
C LYS A 820 51.10 -17.73 16.31
N SER A 821 52.13 -18.27 15.68
CA SER A 821 52.41 -18.00 14.25
C SER A 821 51.62 -18.97 13.37
N GLY A 822 51.17 -18.51 12.20
CA GLY A 822 50.43 -19.34 11.24
C GLY A 822 49.54 -18.50 10.33
N SER A 823 48.95 -19.12 9.30
CA SER A 823 47.98 -18.43 8.44
C SER A 823 46.61 -18.33 9.11
N VAL A 824 45.98 -17.17 8.95
CA VAL A 824 44.71 -16.80 9.58
C VAL A 824 43.70 -16.46 8.50
N LEU A 825 42.46 -16.93 8.68
CA LEU A 825 41.28 -16.47 7.95
C LEU A 825 40.50 -15.50 8.82
N ILE A 826 40.18 -14.33 8.28
CA ILE A 826 39.08 -13.49 8.75
C ILE A 826 37.99 -13.52 7.69
N THR A 827 36.75 -13.78 8.10
CA THR A 827 35.53 -13.70 7.28
C THR A 827 34.57 -12.67 7.87
N CYS A 828 33.93 -11.88 7.02
CA CYS A 828 32.79 -11.05 7.35
C CYS A 828 31.61 -11.39 6.44
N THR A 829 30.41 -11.42 7.02
CA THR A 829 29.14 -11.64 6.32
C THR A 829 28.10 -10.63 6.79
N GLY A 830 27.18 -10.21 5.92
CA GLY A 830 26.06 -9.33 6.30
C GLY A 830 25.32 -8.81 5.07
N ALA A 831 24.01 -9.04 5.01
CA ALA A 831 23.23 -8.92 3.77
C ALA A 831 23.15 -7.48 3.21
N ASN A 832 23.21 -7.37 1.88
CA ASN A 832 23.11 -6.13 1.08
C ASN A 832 24.25 -5.13 1.29
N VAL A 833 25.43 -5.58 1.74
CA VAL A 833 26.61 -4.71 1.95
C VAL A 833 27.85 -5.37 1.35
N THR A 834 28.49 -4.67 0.40
CA THR A 834 29.83 -5.05 -0.08
C THR A 834 30.87 -4.70 0.98
N TRP A 835 31.08 -5.62 1.93
CA TRP A 835 32.05 -5.49 3.01
C TRP A 835 33.49 -5.36 2.50
N LEU A 836 34.30 -4.60 3.24
CA LEU A 836 35.72 -4.44 3.05
C LEU A 836 36.41 -4.89 4.34
N VAL A 837 37.19 -5.98 4.28
CA VAL A 837 37.94 -6.51 5.44
C VAL A 837 39.42 -6.42 5.12
N GLU A 838 40.23 -5.89 6.04
CA GLU A 838 41.67 -5.71 5.83
C GLU A 838 42.46 -5.78 7.14
N ALA A 839 43.69 -6.29 7.08
CA ALA A 839 44.54 -6.51 8.25
C ALA A 839 45.85 -5.68 8.16
N TYR A 840 46.20 -4.99 9.25
CA TYR A 840 47.30 -4.05 9.30
C TYR A 840 48.25 -4.26 10.48
N LEU A 841 49.51 -3.89 10.27
CA LEU A 841 50.54 -3.66 11.29
C LEU A 841 50.74 -2.15 11.50
N GLY A 842 50.65 -1.71 12.75
CA GLY A 842 50.94 -0.33 13.16
C GLY A 842 50.08 0.14 14.33
N THR A 843 50.45 1.27 14.93
CA THR A 843 49.74 1.88 16.08
C THR A 843 49.24 3.30 15.80
N ASN A 844 49.42 3.81 14.58
CA ASN A 844 48.95 5.11 14.10
C ASN A 844 48.27 4.90 12.73
N LEU A 845 47.02 5.35 12.60
CA LEU A 845 46.16 5.22 11.43
C LEU A 845 46.87 5.64 10.13
N THR A 846 47.50 6.82 10.15
CA THR A 846 48.13 7.45 8.99
C THR A 846 49.44 6.78 8.53
N SER A 847 49.93 5.78 9.28
CA SER A 847 51.15 5.03 8.97
C SER A 847 50.94 3.52 9.10
N LEU A 848 49.72 3.03 8.91
CA LEU A 848 49.43 1.60 8.88
C LEU A 848 50.09 0.93 7.68
N THR A 849 50.64 -0.25 7.91
CA THR A 849 51.23 -1.12 6.88
C THR A 849 50.42 -2.40 6.76
N LEU A 850 50.31 -2.95 5.56
CA LEU A 850 49.44 -4.11 5.27
C LEU A 850 50.07 -5.42 5.78
N ALA A 851 49.25 -6.34 6.29
CA ALA A 851 49.75 -7.55 6.95
C ALA A 851 50.58 -8.47 6.01
N PRO A 852 51.59 -9.21 6.54
CA PRO A 852 52.45 -10.08 5.75
C PRO A 852 51.70 -11.21 5.03
N GLY A 853 52.10 -11.51 3.79
CA GLY A 853 51.54 -12.61 3.00
C GLY A 853 50.07 -12.44 2.58
N ARG A 854 49.48 -11.24 2.75
CA ARG A 854 48.02 -11.12 2.69
C ARG A 854 47.39 -11.35 1.32
N PHE A 855 46.14 -11.80 1.36
CA PHE A 855 45.23 -11.92 0.23
C PHE A 855 43.81 -11.52 0.67
N VAL A 856 43.02 -10.90 -0.21
CA VAL A 856 41.64 -10.47 0.07
C VAL A 856 40.72 -11.02 -1.01
N SER A 857 39.56 -11.54 -0.61
CA SER A 857 38.48 -11.98 -1.49
C SER A 857 37.18 -11.25 -1.12
N ILE A 858 36.41 -10.84 -2.13
CA ILE A 858 35.12 -10.15 -2.00
C ILE A 858 34.14 -10.88 -2.91
N ASP A 859 33.16 -11.56 -2.32
CA ASP A 859 32.10 -12.29 -3.01
C ASP A 859 30.80 -11.46 -2.97
N GLN A 860 30.58 -10.71 -4.05
CA GLN A 860 29.42 -9.83 -4.21
C GLN A 860 28.10 -10.60 -4.48
N GLU A 861 28.16 -11.90 -4.79
CA GLU A 861 26.95 -12.71 -4.98
C GLU A 861 26.46 -13.37 -3.67
N ARG A 862 27.31 -13.40 -2.64
CA ARG A 862 27.02 -14.04 -1.35
C ARG A 862 27.06 -13.11 -0.13
N ASP A 863 27.33 -11.82 -0.31
CA ASP A 863 27.57 -10.84 0.77
C ASP A 863 28.67 -11.30 1.76
N VAL A 864 29.71 -11.97 1.25
CA VAL A 864 30.86 -12.47 2.04
C VAL A 864 32.14 -11.78 1.59
N SER A 865 32.94 -11.29 2.54
CA SER A 865 34.30 -10.82 2.27
C SER A 865 35.28 -11.41 3.28
N SER A 866 36.50 -11.67 2.83
CA SER A 866 37.51 -12.34 3.66
C SER A 866 38.92 -11.81 3.41
N VAL A 867 39.73 -11.75 4.46
CA VAL A 867 41.16 -11.47 4.38
C VAL A 867 41.96 -12.61 4.99
N VAL A 868 43.04 -12.95 4.30
CA VAL A 868 44.05 -13.95 4.65
C VAL A 868 45.32 -13.21 4.99
N PHE A 869 46.06 -13.63 6.02
CA PHE A 869 47.43 -13.18 6.25
C PHE A 869 48.21 -14.19 7.10
N ASN A 870 49.53 -14.04 7.14
CA ASN A 870 50.39 -14.82 8.02
C ASN A 870 50.60 -14.04 9.32
N ALA A 871 50.10 -14.58 10.43
CA ALA A 871 50.27 -14.05 11.77
C ALA A 871 51.60 -14.52 12.39
N GLU A 872 52.11 -13.74 13.34
CA GLU A 872 53.35 -13.96 14.08
C GLU A 872 53.01 -14.00 15.59
N ALA A 873 53.48 -14.99 16.33
CA ALA A 873 53.18 -15.13 17.76
C ALA A 873 53.55 -13.87 18.57
N GLY A 874 52.62 -13.37 19.38
CA GLY A 874 52.77 -12.14 20.18
C GLY A 874 52.71 -10.84 19.38
N ARG A 875 52.45 -10.89 18.07
CA ARG A 875 52.31 -9.70 17.21
C ARG A 875 50.87 -9.19 17.23
N ARG A 876 50.71 -7.87 17.34
CA ARG A 876 49.41 -7.21 17.26
C ARG A 876 49.08 -6.76 15.85
N TYR A 877 47.82 -6.95 15.49
CA TYR A 877 47.23 -6.54 14.22
C TYR A 877 46.02 -5.64 14.48
N ALA A 878 45.95 -4.52 13.76
CA ALA A 878 44.75 -3.72 13.66
C ALA A 878 43.91 -4.27 12.50
N LEU A 879 42.68 -4.67 12.79
CA LEU A 879 41.76 -5.23 11.81
C LEU A 879 40.69 -4.17 11.50
N ALA A 880 40.45 -3.90 10.22
CA ALA A 880 39.43 -2.97 9.76
C ALA A 880 38.27 -3.72 9.10
N LEU A 881 37.05 -3.25 9.37
CA LEU A 881 35.83 -3.64 8.67
C LEU A 881 35.05 -2.38 8.26
N ASP A 882 34.70 -2.26 7.00
CA ASP A 882 33.99 -1.11 6.43
C ASP A 882 33.04 -1.57 5.31
N GLY A 883 32.17 -0.70 4.81
CA GLY A 883 31.33 -0.96 3.64
C GLY A 883 31.75 -0.11 2.44
N SER A 884 31.85 -0.73 1.27
CA SER A 884 32.22 -0.04 0.02
C SER A 884 31.29 1.15 -0.25
N LEU A 885 31.85 2.26 -0.74
CA LEU A 885 31.15 3.54 -0.98
C LEU A 885 30.49 4.17 0.26
N GLY A 886 30.82 3.72 1.48
CA GLY A 886 30.16 4.16 2.71
C GLY A 886 28.82 3.48 2.97
N LEU A 887 28.58 2.32 2.33
CA LEU A 887 27.51 1.40 2.72
C LEU A 887 27.70 0.92 4.16
N SER A 888 26.61 0.49 4.79
CA SER A 888 26.65 -0.01 6.17
C SER A 888 25.46 -0.90 6.48
N GLY A 889 25.62 -1.73 7.51
CA GLY A 889 24.56 -2.61 8.01
C GLY A 889 25.03 -3.41 9.21
N ASN A 890 24.32 -4.50 9.48
CA ASN A 890 24.71 -5.46 10.52
C ASN A 890 25.64 -6.51 9.91
N TYR A 891 26.72 -6.82 10.63
CA TYR A 891 27.72 -7.80 10.23
C TYR A 891 27.87 -8.91 11.25
N GLU A 892 28.36 -10.06 10.79
CA GLU A 892 29.08 -11.04 11.60
C GLU A 892 30.50 -11.17 11.06
N ILE A 893 31.50 -10.89 11.92
CA ILE A 893 32.93 -11.06 11.62
C ILE A 893 33.50 -12.19 12.48
N SER A 894 34.30 -13.05 11.87
CA SER A 894 34.95 -14.18 12.53
C SER A 894 36.40 -14.31 12.11
N LEU A 895 37.23 -14.83 13.02
CA LEU A 895 38.65 -15.14 12.82
C LEU A 895 38.88 -16.60 13.19
N VAL A 896 39.62 -17.34 12.37
CA VAL A 896 40.07 -18.72 12.66
C VAL A 896 41.49 -18.97 12.14
N TYR A 897 42.23 -19.87 12.78
CA TYR A 897 43.32 -20.61 12.14
C TYR A 897 42.73 -21.85 11.45
N PRO A 898 42.55 -21.85 10.11
CA PRO A 898 42.14 -23.07 9.42
C PRO A 898 43.23 -24.16 9.51
N PRO A 899 42.86 -25.46 9.56
CA PRO A 899 43.83 -26.53 9.47
C PRO A 899 44.49 -26.54 8.07
N PRO A 900 45.78 -26.89 7.95
CA PRO A 900 46.41 -27.09 6.65
C PRO A 900 45.69 -28.16 5.80
N PRO A 901 45.73 -28.07 4.46
CA PRO A 901 45.11 -29.07 3.60
C PRO A 901 45.70 -30.46 3.80
N SER A 902 44.94 -31.52 3.49
CA SER A 902 45.34 -32.91 3.73
C SER A 902 46.56 -33.40 2.92
N ASN A 903 47.07 -32.57 2.01
CA ASN A 903 48.24 -32.79 1.16
C ASN A 903 49.26 -31.65 1.26
N ASP A 904 49.26 -30.93 2.38
CA ASP A 904 50.28 -29.94 2.76
C ASP A 904 51.66 -30.60 2.94
N ALA A 905 51.71 -31.72 3.68
CA ALA A 905 52.92 -32.50 3.83
C ALA A 905 53.22 -33.36 2.58
N PHE A 906 54.47 -33.39 2.14
CA PHE A 906 54.96 -34.25 1.06
C PHE A 906 54.65 -35.73 1.33
N ALA A 907 54.78 -36.17 2.58
CA ALA A 907 54.43 -37.53 3.01
C ALA A 907 52.93 -37.87 2.83
N GLN A 908 52.08 -36.85 2.69
CA GLN A 908 50.64 -36.95 2.44
C GLN A 908 50.26 -36.53 1.00
N SER A 909 51.24 -36.49 0.08
CA SER A 909 51.06 -36.20 -1.36
C SER A 909 49.76 -36.80 -1.92
N ARG A 910 48.83 -35.96 -2.38
CA ARG A 910 47.54 -36.38 -2.94
C ARG A 910 47.77 -37.27 -4.16
N LEU A 911 47.38 -38.55 -4.06
CA LEU A 911 47.47 -39.49 -5.17
C LEU A 911 46.52 -39.07 -6.30
N ILE A 912 47.05 -38.86 -7.49
CA ILE A 912 46.31 -38.59 -8.72
C ILE A 912 46.74 -39.59 -9.80
N GLY A 913 45.83 -39.95 -10.71
CA GLY A 913 46.09 -40.99 -11.71
C GLY A 913 45.24 -40.85 -12.96
N GLY A 914 45.69 -41.48 -14.04
CA GLY A 914 45.09 -41.36 -15.37
C GLY A 914 45.85 -40.40 -16.29
N THR A 915 45.39 -40.34 -17.55
CA THR A 915 45.97 -39.56 -18.66
C THR A 915 45.39 -38.16 -18.79
N ASN A 916 44.26 -37.88 -18.15
CA ASN A 916 43.61 -36.58 -18.08
C ASN A 916 42.99 -36.43 -16.68
N VAL A 917 43.37 -35.38 -15.95
CA VAL A 917 42.95 -35.09 -14.58
C VAL A 917 42.67 -33.60 -14.47
N ALA A 918 41.52 -33.22 -13.91
CA ALA A 918 41.20 -31.82 -13.59
C ALA A 918 40.42 -31.73 -12.28
N PHE A 919 40.74 -30.76 -11.43
CA PHE A 919 40.04 -30.47 -10.17
C PHE A 919 40.33 -29.05 -9.67
N MET A 920 39.54 -28.56 -8.72
CA MET A 920 39.90 -27.42 -7.87
C MET A 920 40.64 -27.90 -6.63
N ASP A 921 41.60 -27.12 -6.15
CA ASP A 921 42.30 -27.29 -4.87
C ASP A 921 42.60 -25.93 -4.24
N ASN A 922 43.04 -25.89 -2.97
CA ASN A 922 43.18 -24.64 -2.22
C ASN A 922 44.39 -24.62 -1.28
N SER A 923 45.40 -23.81 -1.61
CA SER A 923 46.64 -23.67 -0.81
C SER A 923 46.56 -22.62 0.30
N PHE A 924 45.36 -22.10 0.63
CA PHE A 924 45.13 -21.10 1.69
C PHE A 924 45.91 -21.39 2.97
N ALA A 925 45.65 -22.54 3.56
CA ALA A 925 46.17 -22.94 4.88
C ALA A 925 47.48 -23.74 4.78
N ALA A 926 48.01 -23.91 3.56
CA ALA A 926 49.24 -24.64 3.32
C ALA A 926 50.44 -23.95 3.96
N THR A 927 51.48 -24.72 4.25
CA THR A 927 52.72 -24.31 4.88
C THR A 927 53.91 -24.68 3.97
N SER A 928 55.08 -24.94 4.55
CA SER A 928 56.28 -25.36 3.82
C SER A 928 57.13 -26.24 4.74
N GLU A 929 57.41 -27.47 4.33
CA GLU A 929 58.17 -28.42 5.15
C GLU A 929 59.69 -28.12 5.16
N PRO A 930 60.38 -28.31 6.31
CA PRO A 930 61.83 -28.16 6.38
C PRO A 930 62.57 -29.13 5.44
N GLY A 931 63.22 -28.58 4.41
CA GLY A 931 63.96 -29.36 3.41
C GLY A 931 63.28 -29.46 2.05
N GLU A 932 62.18 -28.74 1.81
CA GLU A 932 61.59 -28.61 0.48
C GLU A 932 62.54 -27.95 -0.55
N PRO A 933 62.45 -28.36 -1.83
CA PRO A 933 63.13 -27.67 -2.92
C PRO A 933 62.53 -26.29 -3.21
N LEU A 934 63.35 -25.38 -3.77
CA LEU A 934 62.85 -24.11 -4.32
C LEU A 934 61.91 -24.37 -5.52
N HIS A 935 60.64 -23.94 -5.42
CA HIS A 935 59.64 -24.00 -6.49
C HIS A 935 59.78 -22.80 -7.43
N ALA A 936 59.91 -23.05 -8.74
CA ALA A 936 60.21 -22.03 -9.76
C ALA A 936 61.46 -21.15 -9.49
N GLY A 937 62.29 -21.49 -8.48
CA GLY A 937 63.43 -20.70 -8.02
C GLY A 937 63.16 -19.78 -6.81
N THR A 938 61.93 -19.71 -6.30
CA THR A 938 61.61 -19.05 -5.02
C THR A 938 61.58 -20.03 -3.86
N SER A 939 61.73 -19.54 -2.63
CA SER A 939 61.48 -20.33 -1.41
C SER A 939 60.03 -20.79 -1.36
N SER A 940 59.79 -22.08 -1.04
CA SER A 940 58.46 -22.58 -0.75
C SER A 940 57.86 -21.86 0.46
N ALA A 941 56.52 -21.80 0.51
CA ALA A 941 55.81 -21.13 1.60
C ALA A 941 54.37 -21.66 1.80
N LYS A 942 53.71 -22.11 0.73
CA LYS A 942 52.33 -22.62 0.71
C LYS A 942 52.20 -23.77 -0.29
N SER A 943 53.06 -24.76 -0.14
CA SER A 943 53.21 -25.92 -1.03
C SER A 943 52.13 -26.98 -0.80
N LEU A 944 51.42 -27.36 -1.86
CA LEU A 944 50.62 -28.58 -1.89
C LEU A 944 51.26 -29.65 -2.76
N TRP A 945 51.29 -30.89 -2.28
CA TRP A 945 51.95 -32.00 -2.94
C TRP A 945 50.98 -33.01 -3.55
N TYR A 946 51.35 -33.55 -4.72
CA TYR A 946 50.59 -34.56 -5.45
C TYR A 946 51.55 -35.67 -5.93
N ARG A 947 51.11 -36.93 -5.90
CA ARG A 947 51.87 -38.09 -6.42
C ARG A 947 51.15 -38.64 -7.64
N TRP A 948 51.84 -38.75 -8.78
CA TRP A 948 51.31 -39.26 -10.04
C TRP A 948 52.24 -40.31 -10.64
N THR A 949 51.75 -41.53 -10.85
CA THR A 949 52.48 -42.59 -11.57
C THR A 949 52.02 -42.60 -13.02
N ALA A 950 52.94 -42.43 -13.96
CA ALA A 950 52.63 -42.19 -15.36
C ALA A 950 52.05 -43.44 -16.05
N PRO A 951 50.81 -43.40 -16.58
CA PRO A 951 50.16 -44.54 -17.22
C PRO A 951 50.58 -44.74 -18.70
N VAL A 952 51.34 -43.79 -19.27
CA VAL A 952 51.91 -43.84 -20.63
C VAL A 952 53.25 -43.11 -20.64
N THR A 953 54.17 -43.52 -21.51
CA THR A 953 55.35 -42.71 -21.87
C THR A 953 54.91 -41.60 -22.83
N GLY A 954 55.33 -40.35 -22.60
CA GLY A 954 55.10 -39.25 -23.52
C GLY A 954 55.05 -37.85 -22.89
N PRO A 955 54.72 -36.81 -23.68
CA PRO A 955 54.67 -35.44 -23.20
C PRO A 955 53.44 -35.20 -22.33
N VAL A 956 53.68 -34.74 -21.10
CA VAL A 956 52.69 -34.30 -20.12
C VAL A 956 52.65 -32.78 -20.10
N LYS A 957 51.46 -32.21 -20.03
CA LYS A 957 51.20 -30.79 -19.78
C LYS A 957 50.37 -30.65 -18.50
N ILE A 958 50.88 -29.89 -17.55
CA ILE A 958 50.18 -29.48 -16.33
C ILE A 958 49.92 -27.98 -16.44
N LEU A 959 48.70 -27.55 -16.16
CA LEU A 959 48.29 -26.16 -16.09
C LEU A 959 47.68 -25.90 -14.71
N MET A 960 48.18 -24.89 -14.01
CA MET A 960 47.59 -24.40 -12.76
C MET A 960 47.21 -22.93 -12.91
N THR A 961 46.00 -22.57 -12.48
CA THR A 961 45.48 -21.19 -12.53
C THR A 961 44.91 -20.81 -11.17
N GLY A 962 45.57 -19.90 -10.47
CA GLY A 962 45.14 -19.38 -9.17
C GLY A 962 44.20 -18.19 -9.28
N GLN A 963 43.20 -18.12 -8.40
CA GLN A 963 42.28 -16.99 -8.33
C GLN A 963 42.98 -15.78 -7.71
N GLY A 964 43.41 -14.82 -8.54
CA GLY A 964 44.08 -13.60 -8.08
C GLY A 964 45.56 -13.75 -7.67
N PHE A 965 46.16 -14.94 -7.78
CA PHE A 965 47.59 -15.17 -7.51
C PHE A 965 48.21 -16.15 -8.51
N SER A 966 49.54 -16.10 -8.66
CA SER A 966 50.28 -17.05 -9.51
C SER A 966 50.67 -18.30 -8.70
N VAL A 967 50.24 -19.47 -9.17
CA VAL A 967 50.70 -20.77 -8.67
C VAL A 967 52.01 -21.15 -9.38
N LEU A 968 52.88 -21.90 -8.71
CA LEU A 968 54.19 -22.35 -9.15
C LEU A 968 54.22 -23.89 -9.25
N PRO A 969 53.91 -24.47 -10.42
CA PRO A 969 53.93 -25.92 -10.63
C PRO A 969 55.34 -26.44 -10.94
N ASP A 970 55.97 -27.20 -10.04
CA ASP A 970 57.25 -27.91 -10.30
C ASP A 970 57.06 -29.43 -10.18
N ALA A 971 57.75 -30.22 -11.02
CA ALA A 971 57.77 -31.69 -10.94
C ALA A 971 59.12 -32.23 -10.48
N TYR A 972 59.09 -33.30 -9.70
CA TYR A 972 60.23 -33.95 -9.05
C TYR A 972 60.14 -35.47 -9.10
N GLN A 973 61.28 -36.13 -8.88
CA GLN A 973 61.42 -37.58 -8.68
C GLN A 973 62.25 -37.87 -7.42
N GLY A 974 61.90 -38.92 -6.69
CA GLY A 974 62.52 -39.33 -5.42
C GLY A 974 61.47 -39.52 -4.32
N GLU A 975 61.78 -40.32 -3.30
CA GLU A 975 60.81 -40.71 -2.25
C GLU A 975 60.88 -39.82 -0.98
N HIS A 976 61.79 -38.84 -0.90
CA HIS A 976 61.98 -37.95 0.25
C HIS A 976 62.39 -36.54 -0.18
N LEU A 977 61.90 -35.49 0.50
CA LEU A 977 62.14 -34.06 0.21
C LEU A 977 63.61 -33.72 -0.12
N LEU A 978 64.53 -34.00 0.80
CA LEU A 978 65.97 -33.70 0.65
C LEU A 978 66.66 -34.49 -0.47
N GLY A 979 65.99 -35.49 -1.05
CA GLY A 979 66.45 -36.28 -2.19
C GLY A 979 65.69 -36.00 -3.50
N LEU A 980 64.77 -35.02 -3.53
CA LEU A 980 63.96 -34.73 -4.71
C LEU A 980 64.79 -34.12 -5.84
N ARG A 981 64.92 -34.85 -6.95
CA ARG A 981 65.48 -34.37 -8.20
C ARG A 981 64.38 -33.68 -9.02
N THR A 982 64.52 -32.38 -9.29
CA THR A 982 63.63 -31.67 -10.23
C THR A 982 63.68 -32.30 -11.62
N VAL A 983 62.50 -32.57 -12.18
CA VAL A 983 62.29 -33.12 -13.54
C VAL A 983 62.11 -31.97 -14.52
N ASN A 984 61.19 -31.04 -14.22
CA ASN A 984 61.15 -29.72 -14.85
C ASN A 984 60.43 -28.72 -13.92
N ARG A 985 60.55 -27.43 -14.22
CA ARG A 985 59.92 -26.32 -13.50
C ARG A 985 58.81 -25.65 -14.28
N GLY A 986 57.90 -25.00 -13.56
CA GLY A 986 56.80 -24.24 -14.12
C GLY A 986 57.27 -22.94 -14.77
N ILE A 987 56.66 -22.59 -15.90
CA ILE A 987 56.81 -21.29 -16.56
C ILE A 987 55.48 -20.55 -16.46
N LYS A 988 55.53 -19.28 -16.08
CA LYS A 988 54.34 -18.41 -16.03
C LYS A 988 53.88 -18.07 -17.44
N VAL A 989 52.68 -18.51 -17.83
CA VAL A 989 52.13 -18.33 -19.18
C VAL A 989 51.21 -17.13 -19.28
N VAL A 990 50.47 -16.81 -18.22
CA VAL A 990 49.60 -15.62 -18.17
C VAL A 990 50.11 -14.61 -17.14
N PRO A 991 50.19 -13.31 -17.46
CA PRO A 991 50.55 -12.24 -16.52
C PRO A 991 49.54 -12.05 -15.36
N GLY A 992 49.54 -12.96 -14.38
CA GLY A 992 48.80 -12.79 -13.12
C GLY A 992 48.50 -14.10 -12.40
N THR A 993 47.93 -15.07 -13.12
CA THR A 993 47.20 -16.20 -12.51
C THR A 993 47.63 -17.59 -12.95
N SER A 994 48.07 -17.77 -14.22
CA SER A 994 48.27 -19.10 -14.81
C SER A 994 49.73 -19.44 -15.11
N SER A 995 50.14 -20.64 -14.72
CA SER A 995 51.47 -21.21 -14.95
C SER A 995 51.36 -22.63 -15.51
N GLU A 996 52.29 -22.97 -16.39
CA GLU A 996 52.33 -24.24 -17.12
C GLU A 996 53.64 -24.98 -16.87
N LEU A 997 53.55 -26.29 -16.71
CA LEU A 997 54.66 -27.20 -16.53
C LEU A 997 54.53 -28.32 -17.58
N THR A 998 55.55 -28.48 -18.42
CA THR A 998 55.61 -29.57 -19.42
C THR A 998 56.85 -30.43 -19.22
N PHE A 999 56.71 -31.75 -19.32
CA PHE A 999 57.84 -32.68 -19.24
C PHE A 999 57.53 -33.99 -19.98
N GLN A 1000 58.57 -34.79 -20.25
CA GLN A 1000 58.43 -36.15 -20.78
C GLN A 1000 58.31 -37.13 -19.62
N ALA A 1001 57.16 -37.80 -19.51
CA ALA A 1001 56.97 -38.88 -18.56
C ALA A 1001 57.32 -40.25 -19.18
N VAL A 1002 57.70 -41.19 -18.33
CA VAL A 1002 57.99 -42.59 -18.70
C VAL A 1002 57.00 -43.51 -18.01
N LEU A 1003 56.43 -44.47 -18.75
CA LEU A 1003 55.47 -45.45 -18.25
C LEU A 1003 55.96 -46.12 -16.95
N GLY A 1004 55.15 -46.05 -15.89
CA GLY A 1004 55.42 -46.65 -14.59
C GLY A 1004 56.29 -45.80 -13.66
N GLU A 1005 56.95 -44.74 -14.15
CA GLU A 1005 57.68 -43.80 -13.29
C GLU A 1005 56.71 -42.97 -12.44
N THR A 1006 57.14 -42.67 -11.21
CA THR A 1006 56.39 -41.82 -10.28
C THR A 1006 56.98 -40.42 -10.25
N TYR A 1007 56.10 -39.42 -10.33
CA TYR A 1007 56.42 -38.01 -10.27
C TYR A 1007 55.69 -37.39 -9.07
N HIS A 1008 56.41 -36.57 -8.31
CA HIS A 1008 55.83 -35.69 -7.30
C HIS A 1008 55.68 -34.30 -7.90
N ILE A 1009 54.48 -33.74 -7.84
CA ILE A 1009 54.16 -32.40 -8.36
C ILE A 1009 53.89 -31.52 -7.14
N ALA A 1010 54.56 -30.37 -7.08
CA ALA A 1010 54.28 -29.33 -6.10
C ALA A 1010 53.43 -28.21 -6.71
N ALA A 1011 52.58 -27.59 -5.89
CA ALA A 1011 51.83 -26.38 -6.22
C ALA A 1011 52.02 -25.37 -5.08
N ASP A 1012 52.94 -24.42 -5.25
CA ASP A 1012 53.24 -23.36 -4.29
C ASP A 1012 52.78 -21.99 -4.80
N GLY A 1013 52.60 -21.01 -3.91
CA GLY A 1013 52.07 -19.69 -4.27
C GLY A 1013 53.12 -18.59 -4.32
N PHE A 1014 53.27 -17.94 -5.47
CA PHE A 1014 54.32 -16.94 -5.71
C PHE A 1014 54.31 -15.82 -4.66
N GLY A 1015 55.42 -15.69 -3.93
CA GLY A 1015 55.61 -14.70 -2.87
C GLY A 1015 54.91 -15.04 -1.54
N GLY A 1016 54.63 -16.33 -1.27
CA GLY A 1016 53.98 -16.78 -0.04
C GLY A 1016 52.48 -16.53 0.02
N LYS A 1017 51.85 -16.33 -1.15
CA LYS A 1017 50.39 -16.24 -1.30
C LYS A 1017 49.77 -17.64 -1.31
N GLY A 1018 48.48 -17.75 -1.04
CA GLY A 1018 47.73 -18.99 -1.19
C GLY A 1018 46.25 -18.71 -1.38
N GLY A 1019 45.52 -19.70 -1.89
CA GLY A 1019 44.10 -19.60 -2.19
C GLY A 1019 43.66 -20.67 -3.17
N GLU A 1020 42.45 -20.52 -3.73
CA GLU A 1020 41.90 -21.49 -4.68
C GLU A 1020 42.59 -21.44 -6.04
N PHE A 1021 42.81 -22.62 -6.62
CA PHE A 1021 43.31 -22.77 -7.98
C PHE A 1021 42.72 -24.00 -8.68
N SER A 1022 42.60 -23.91 -10.01
CA SER A 1022 42.30 -25.07 -10.84
C SER A 1022 43.59 -25.79 -11.19
N PHE A 1023 43.65 -27.10 -10.97
CA PHE A 1023 44.68 -28.01 -11.46
C PHE A 1023 44.17 -28.74 -12.71
N SER A 1024 45.02 -28.86 -13.73
CA SER A 1024 44.80 -29.75 -14.88
C SER A 1024 46.10 -30.46 -15.25
N LEU A 1025 46.04 -31.76 -15.56
CA LEU A 1025 47.13 -32.59 -16.10
C LEU A 1025 46.61 -33.36 -17.31
N VAL A 1026 47.29 -33.26 -18.45
CA VAL A 1026 46.95 -33.97 -19.69
C VAL A 1026 48.21 -34.60 -20.30
N THR A 1027 48.16 -35.90 -20.61
CA THR A 1027 49.17 -36.60 -21.40
C THR A 1027 48.78 -36.62 -22.87
N SER A 1028 49.69 -36.25 -23.77
CA SER A 1028 49.39 -36.06 -25.20
C SER A 1028 49.43 -37.34 -26.07
N ASN A 1029 49.91 -38.47 -25.55
CA ASN A 1029 49.91 -39.75 -26.27
C ASN A 1029 48.62 -40.53 -26.03
N GLN A 1030 47.88 -40.86 -27.11
CA GLN A 1030 46.86 -41.90 -27.07
C GLN A 1030 47.46 -43.27 -27.47
N PRO A 1031 47.00 -44.39 -26.89
CA PRO A 1031 47.39 -45.72 -27.37
C PRO A 1031 46.87 -45.96 -28.79
N ALA A 1032 47.44 -46.93 -29.51
CA ALA A 1032 46.95 -47.35 -30.82
C ALA A 1032 45.57 -48.03 -30.69
N GLN A 1033 44.56 -47.53 -31.42
CA GLN A 1033 43.16 -47.98 -31.33
C GLN A 1033 42.55 -48.21 -32.71
N LEU A 1034 41.47 -49.00 -32.75
CA LEU A 1034 40.54 -49.04 -33.89
C LEU A 1034 39.81 -47.70 -33.98
N PHE A 1035 39.80 -47.10 -35.17
CA PHE A 1035 39.21 -45.78 -35.43
C PHE A 1035 38.23 -45.81 -36.60
N GLY A 1036 37.23 -44.91 -36.54
CA GLY A 1036 36.17 -44.82 -37.54
C GLY A 1036 35.22 -46.03 -37.54
N ARG A 1037 34.37 -46.10 -38.58
CA ARG A 1037 33.53 -47.28 -38.83
C ARG A 1037 34.33 -48.33 -39.59
N ALA A 1038 34.33 -49.57 -39.09
CA ALA A 1038 34.68 -50.71 -39.93
C ALA A 1038 33.69 -50.81 -41.10
N THR A 1039 34.20 -51.08 -42.30
CA THR A 1039 33.44 -51.06 -43.55
C THR A 1039 33.75 -52.29 -44.39
N LEU A 1040 32.76 -52.75 -45.17
CA LEU A 1040 33.03 -53.63 -46.30
C LEU A 1040 33.54 -52.77 -47.46
N GLY A 1041 34.48 -53.31 -48.23
CA GLY A 1041 35.05 -52.63 -49.39
C GLY A 1041 34.08 -52.53 -50.57
N SER A 1042 34.58 -52.05 -51.71
CA SER A 1042 33.79 -51.95 -52.95
C SER A 1042 33.48 -53.32 -53.60
N THR A 1043 33.95 -54.41 -52.99
CA THR A 1043 33.56 -55.79 -53.28
C THR A 1043 33.14 -56.49 -51.99
N THR A 1044 32.20 -57.44 -52.07
CA THR A 1044 31.62 -58.13 -50.90
C THR A 1044 32.57 -59.11 -50.19
N THR A 1045 33.84 -59.16 -50.61
CA THR A 1045 34.90 -60.05 -50.14
C THR A 1045 36.04 -59.29 -49.44
N GLU A 1046 35.78 -58.07 -48.97
CA GLU A 1046 36.80 -57.16 -48.46
C GLU A 1046 36.32 -56.46 -47.19
N PHE A 1047 37.15 -56.44 -46.14
CA PHE A 1047 36.87 -55.79 -44.86
C PHE A 1047 37.96 -54.79 -44.51
N ARG A 1048 37.59 -53.58 -44.07
CA ARG A 1048 38.51 -52.49 -43.72
C ARG A 1048 38.17 -51.83 -42.39
N PHE A 1049 39.18 -51.32 -41.70
CA PHE A 1049 39.05 -50.37 -40.59
C PHE A 1049 40.27 -49.45 -40.54
N GLN A 1050 40.17 -48.32 -39.83
CA GLN A 1050 41.32 -47.43 -39.62
C GLN A 1050 41.96 -47.69 -38.26
N ILE A 1051 43.25 -47.35 -38.15
CA ILE A 1051 44.04 -47.44 -36.94
C ILE A 1051 44.61 -46.04 -36.66
N SER A 1052 44.36 -45.50 -35.47
CA SER A 1052 44.90 -44.21 -35.03
C SER A 1052 45.60 -44.32 -33.68
N GLY A 1053 46.48 -43.37 -33.39
CA GLY A 1053 47.36 -43.33 -32.22
C GLY A 1053 48.47 -42.31 -32.48
N SER A 1054 49.52 -42.27 -31.66
CA SER A 1054 50.61 -41.31 -31.86
C SER A 1054 51.46 -41.63 -33.10
N PRO A 1055 51.84 -40.65 -33.94
CA PRO A 1055 52.73 -40.88 -35.07
C PRO A 1055 54.05 -41.55 -34.64
N GLY A 1056 54.47 -42.58 -35.40
CA GLY A 1056 55.60 -43.44 -35.09
C GLY A 1056 55.29 -44.62 -34.16
N GLN A 1057 54.17 -44.60 -33.44
CA GLN A 1057 53.77 -45.70 -32.53
C GLN A 1057 53.63 -47.01 -33.29
N ARG A 1058 54.24 -48.08 -32.75
CA ARG A 1058 54.15 -49.42 -33.31
C ARG A 1058 52.87 -50.13 -32.87
N TYR A 1059 52.31 -50.96 -33.73
CA TYR A 1059 51.10 -51.74 -33.43
C TYR A 1059 51.14 -53.12 -34.10
N ALA A 1060 50.32 -54.03 -33.58
CA ALA A 1060 49.95 -55.30 -34.20
C ALA A 1060 48.43 -55.39 -34.37
N VAL A 1061 47.99 -55.88 -35.53
CA VAL A 1061 46.64 -56.39 -35.77
C VAL A 1061 46.67 -57.89 -35.60
N GLU A 1062 45.79 -58.40 -34.74
CA GLU A 1062 45.52 -59.82 -34.58
C GLU A 1062 44.08 -60.12 -34.96
N SER A 1063 43.81 -61.37 -35.35
CA SER A 1063 42.46 -61.86 -35.62
C SER A 1063 42.16 -63.19 -34.95
N SER A 1064 40.88 -63.46 -34.74
CA SER A 1064 40.37 -64.65 -34.07
C SER A 1064 39.02 -65.08 -34.64
N THR A 1065 38.67 -66.36 -34.56
CA THR A 1065 37.35 -66.90 -34.91
C THR A 1065 36.51 -67.29 -33.69
N ASP A 1066 37.09 -67.27 -32.48
CA ASP A 1066 36.50 -67.76 -31.23
C ASP A 1066 36.61 -66.74 -30.06
N LEU A 1067 37.25 -65.58 -30.28
CA LEU A 1067 37.64 -64.55 -29.30
C LEU A 1067 38.67 -64.99 -28.24
N VAL A 1068 39.16 -66.23 -28.28
CA VAL A 1068 40.09 -66.81 -27.30
C VAL A 1068 41.46 -67.05 -27.94
N SER A 1069 41.47 -67.67 -29.11
CA SER A 1069 42.64 -67.99 -29.91
C SER A 1069 42.91 -66.83 -30.88
N TRP A 1070 43.95 -66.04 -30.61
CA TRP A 1070 44.33 -64.89 -31.43
C TRP A 1070 45.61 -65.18 -32.24
N ALA A 1071 45.56 -64.87 -33.53
CA ALA A 1071 46.68 -65.01 -34.46
C ALA A 1071 47.09 -63.64 -35.02
N HIS A 1072 48.38 -63.35 -35.02
CA HIS A 1072 48.96 -62.16 -35.65
C HIS A 1072 48.67 -62.13 -37.16
N VAL A 1073 48.25 -60.97 -37.67
CA VAL A 1073 47.93 -60.75 -39.09
C VAL A 1073 48.90 -59.76 -39.73
N LYS A 1074 49.15 -58.62 -39.07
CA LYS A 1074 50.04 -57.55 -39.54
C LYS A 1074 50.61 -56.77 -38.36
N SER A 1075 51.80 -56.24 -38.49
CA SER A 1075 52.28 -55.13 -37.64
C SER A 1075 52.72 -53.94 -38.49
N GLY A 1076 52.72 -52.75 -37.88
CA GLY A 1076 53.03 -51.50 -38.56
C GLY A 1076 53.42 -50.38 -37.59
N SER A 1077 53.57 -49.18 -38.13
CA SER A 1077 53.81 -47.94 -37.39
C SER A 1077 52.86 -46.87 -37.89
N ILE A 1078 52.16 -46.18 -36.98
CA ILE A 1078 51.16 -45.18 -37.33
C ILE A 1078 51.84 -43.96 -37.99
N GLY A 1079 51.27 -43.47 -39.09
CA GLY A 1079 51.77 -42.30 -39.81
C GLY A 1079 51.37 -40.98 -39.17
N SER A 1080 51.45 -39.89 -39.93
CA SER A 1080 50.79 -38.62 -39.58
C SER A 1080 49.26 -38.67 -39.76
N GLU A 1081 48.76 -39.68 -40.47
CA GLU A 1081 47.35 -39.94 -40.78
C GLU A 1081 46.96 -41.36 -40.32
N PRO A 1082 45.68 -41.64 -40.01
CA PRO A 1082 45.21 -42.96 -39.62
C PRO A 1082 45.44 -44.02 -40.70
N GLU A 1083 46.11 -45.12 -40.36
CA GLU A 1083 46.42 -46.18 -41.33
C GLU A 1083 45.18 -47.04 -41.60
N VAL A 1084 44.87 -47.31 -42.87
CA VAL A 1084 43.78 -48.21 -43.26
C VAL A 1084 44.30 -49.66 -43.26
N PHE A 1085 43.77 -50.48 -42.37
CA PHE A 1085 43.92 -51.94 -42.45
C PHE A 1085 42.85 -52.53 -43.37
N GLN A 1086 43.22 -53.56 -44.13
CA GLN A 1086 42.38 -54.27 -45.08
C GLN A 1086 42.67 -55.78 -44.99
N ASP A 1087 41.62 -56.60 -45.01
CA ASP A 1087 41.70 -58.06 -45.12
C ASP A 1087 40.71 -58.58 -46.16
N MET A 1088 41.05 -59.69 -46.82
CA MET A 1088 40.19 -60.35 -47.80
C MET A 1088 39.34 -61.41 -47.11
N VAL A 1089 38.02 -61.21 -47.14
CA VAL A 1089 37.04 -62.15 -46.60
C VAL A 1089 36.89 -63.32 -47.57
N LEU A 1090 37.71 -64.36 -47.36
CA LEU A 1090 37.53 -65.66 -48.01
C LEU A 1090 36.12 -66.19 -47.74
N SER A 1091 35.47 -66.76 -48.75
CA SER A 1091 34.03 -67.06 -48.75
C SER A 1091 33.62 -68.32 -47.96
N GLY A 1092 34.10 -68.45 -46.73
CA GLY A 1092 33.71 -69.47 -45.75
C GLY A 1092 32.74 -68.91 -44.71
N LYS A 1093 31.74 -69.70 -44.29
CA LYS A 1093 30.75 -69.28 -43.30
C LYS A 1093 31.30 -69.34 -41.87
N GLY A 1094 31.89 -68.25 -41.40
CA GLY A 1094 32.32 -68.06 -40.01
C GLY A 1094 32.51 -66.58 -39.67
N MET A 1095 32.41 -66.22 -38.39
CA MET A 1095 32.75 -64.86 -37.93
C MET A 1095 34.26 -64.75 -37.71
N LYS A 1096 34.84 -63.60 -38.06
CA LYS A 1096 36.24 -63.26 -37.81
C LYS A 1096 36.32 -61.91 -37.10
N PHE A 1097 36.94 -61.91 -35.93
CA PHE A 1097 37.13 -60.76 -35.06
C PHE A 1097 38.55 -60.23 -35.22
N TYR A 1098 38.76 -58.94 -34.95
CA TYR A 1098 40.07 -58.28 -35.03
C TYR A 1098 40.31 -57.43 -33.78
N ARG A 1099 41.58 -57.30 -33.37
CA ARG A 1099 42.01 -56.35 -32.35
C ARG A 1099 43.32 -55.68 -32.76
N VAL A 1100 43.49 -54.44 -32.33
CA VAL A 1100 44.78 -53.72 -32.39
C VAL A 1100 45.41 -53.79 -31.01
N LEU A 1101 46.69 -54.14 -30.95
CA LEU A 1101 47.52 -54.05 -29.76
C LEU A 1101 48.65 -53.05 -30.02
N PRO A 1102 48.95 -52.11 -29.11
CA PRO A 1102 50.19 -51.35 -29.19
C PRO A 1102 51.39 -52.30 -29.00
N LEU A 1103 52.44 -52.10 -29.78
CA LEU A 1103 53.73 -52.78 -29.60
C LEU A 1103 54.74 -51.83 -28.93
N PRO A 1104 55.73 -52.38 -28.19
CA PRO A 1104 56.94 -51.65 -27.81
C PRO A 1104 57.77 -51.16 -29.02
#